data_AF-A0A661YX63-F1
#
_entry.id   AF-A0A661YX63-F1
#
_cell.length_a   1.000
_cell.length_b   1.000
_cell.length_c   1.000
_cell.angle_alpha   90.00
_cell.angle_beta   90.00
_cell.angle_gamma   90.00
#
_symmetry.space_group_name_H-M   'P 1'
#
loop_
_entity.id
_entity.type
_entity.pdbx_description
1 polymer ?
#
loop_
_entity_poly.entity_id
_entity_poly.type
_entity_poly.pdbx_seq_one_letter_code
_entity_poly.pdbx_strand_id
1 'polypeptide(L)'
;MKKLIAILVGLMLPVLTMASEADLVIPDSIKEQSILYWGFLITVAGMLFGFYQFLQVKKIRAHKSMLDVAQVIFETSKTYLIQQGKFILILFAFIGTAVAVYFGILSKDPVTGENLFGPGAVLMILGWTVLGILGSYAVAWFGIRMNTLANSRMAFASLEKKPIKLLNIPLNAGMSIGVVLISLELTMMLIILMFVPGEYAGASFIGFAIGESLGASALRIAGGIFTKIADIGSDLMKVIFKIGEDDPRNPGTIADCVGDNAGDSVGPTADGFETYGVTGVALISFILLAMTDPTLQTQLLVWIFVMRILMIITSIVSFWINGAITKAKYNDADDLDFEKPLTSLVWIASLLSIGVTFLASYFLIYDLPNNLWISLSVIISAGTLGAALIPEFTKLFTSPKSIHVKEVVEASKEGGASLNILSGLVAGNFSAFWQGMVFFFLMFVAYYASTFGLGDMMIYPSIFSFGLLAFGMLGMGPITIAVDSYGPVTDNAQSIYELSLIEENREAVTAEIEKDFGFTPDFEKSKYFLEANDGAGNTFKATAKPVLIGTAVVGATTMIFALILTIKHSLGVEPAEVLNLLNPYTIFGFLLGGAVIYWFSGASIQAVTTGASRATAFIKDNINLDPNAPKKADIKMSKAVVEICTKYAQKGMLNIFIAIFSFALAFAFLSAPTEDGNFLPVSLFISYLLSIAFFGLYQAIFMANAGGAWDNAKKVIEVDMQEKGTALHEASVVGDTVGDPFKDTSSVALNPVIKFTTLFGLLAMEIAISPMFKGTAHYFGLAFLAVALYFVYRSFYKMRINS
;
A
#
# COMPACT_ATOMS: atom_id res chain seq x y z
N MET A 1 15.56 27.29 50.36
CA MET A 1 15.39 26.09 51.21
C MET A 1 13.94 25.58 51.30
N LYS A 2 12.92 26.40 51.60
CA LYS A 2 11.51 25.92 51.59
C LYS A 2 11.01 25.37 50.24
N LYS A 3 11.49 25.92 49.11
CA LYS A 3 11.24 25.36 47.75
C LYS A 3 11.99 24.04 47.47
N LEU A 4 13.13 23.80 48.10
CA LEU A 4 13.90 22.55 47.92
C LEU A 4 13.29 21.39 48.74
N ILE A 5 12.68 21.72 49.88
CA ILE A 5 11.97 20.75 50.74
C ILE A 5 10.62 20.38 50.12
N ALA A 6 9.93 21.31 49.43
CA ALA A 6 8.73 20.99 48.66
C ALA A 6 9.02 20.03 47.48
N ILE A 7 10.21 20.13 46.86
CA ILE A 7 10.68 19.22 45.79
C ILE A 7 11.00 17.82 46.35
N LEU A 8 11.57 17.73 47.57
CA LEU A 8 11.87 16.45 48.21
C LEU A 8 10.65 15.76 48.84
N VAL A 9 9.63 16.53 49.26
CA VAL A 9 8.37 15.97 49.78
C VAL A 9 7.43 15.53 48.64
N GLY A 10 7.57 16.10 47.44
CA GLY A 10 6.87 15.64 46.23
C GLY A 10 7.35 14.28 45.69
N LEU A 11 8.49 13.77 46.16
CA LEU A 11 9.05 12.45 45.79
C LEU A 11 8.49 11.28 46.63
N MET A 12 7.54 11.55 47.52
CA MET A 12 6.94 10.56 48.44
C MET A 12 5.41 10.42 48.25
N LEU A 13 4.92 10.65 47.04
CA LEU A 13 3.56 10.26 46.66
C LEU A 13 3.63 9.10 45.66
N PRO A 14 3.09 7.91 46.00
CA PRO A 14 2.91 6.85 45.03
C PRO A 14 1.78 7.28 44.10
N VAL A 15 2.13 7.83 42.93
CA VAL A 15 1.15 7.94 41.85
C VAL A 15 1.15 6.62 41.10
N LEU A 16 -0.05 6.05 41.06
CA LEU A 16 -0.43 4.76 40.54
C LEU A 16 0.03 4.55 39.09
N THR A 17 0.50 3.31 38.84
CA THR A 17 0.46 2.51 37.60
C THR A 17 0.60 3.25 36.26
N MET A 18 1.65 2.93 35.49
CA MET A 18 1.75 3.36 34.08
C MET A 18 2.07 2.17 33.19
N ALA A 19 1.09 1.71 32.41
CA ALA A 19 1.28 0.74 31.35
C ALA A 19 1.47 1.49 30.03
N SER A 20 2.56 1.20 29.31
CA SER A 20 2.72 1.60 27.91
C SER A 20 2.17 0.52 26.97
N GLU A 21 1.98 0.83 25.69
CA GLU A 21 1.58 -0.15 24.67
C GLU A 21 2.69 -1.17 24.38
N ALA A 22 3.94 -0.87 24.74
CA ALA A 22 5.00 -1.86 24.79
C ALA A 22 4.73 -2.95 25.86
N ASP A 23 3.89 -2.67 26.85
CA ASP A 23 3.63 -3.52 28.01
C ASP A 23 2.42 -4.43 27.79
N LEU A 24 2.00 -4.58 26.52
CA LEU A 24 0.94 -5.48 26.08
C LEU A 24 1.34 -6.94 26.30
N VAL A 25 0.95 -7.48 27.47
CA VAL A 25 1.19 -8.88 27.82
C VAL A 25 0.18 -9.76 27.09
N ILE A 26 0.68 -10.62 26.21
CA ILE A 26 -0.14 -11.63 25.54
C ILE A 26 -0.45 -12.77 26.53
N PRO A 27 -1.73 -13.19 26.69
CA PRO A 27 -2.08 -14.30 27.58
C PRO A 27 -1.38 -15.61 27.20
N ASP A 28 -0.73 -16.26 28.16
CA ASP A 28 0.00 -17.52 27.93
C ASP A 28 -0.90 -18.67 27.46
N SER A 29 -2.20 -18.63 27.79
CA SER A 29 -3.23 -19.57 27.33
C SER A 29 -3.36 -19.66 25.80
N ILE A 30 -2.87 -18.66 25.06
CA ILE A 30 -2.81 -18.71 23.59
C ILE A 30 -1.87 -19.81 23.10
N LYS A 31 -0.77 -20.07 23.82
CA LYS A 31 0.24 -21.06 23.41
C LYS A 31 -0.29 -22.49 23.45
N GLU A 32 -1.37 -22.71 24.20
CA GLU A 32 -2.06 -24.00 24.34
C GLU A 32 -3.10 -24.25 23.22
N GLN A 33 -3.39 -23.23 22.39
CA GLN A 33 -4.45 -23.30 21.37
C GLN A 33 -3.99 -24.09 20.14
N SER A 34 -4.27 -25.40 20.14
CA SER A 34 -3.90 -26.32 19.05
C SER A 34 -4.34 -25.87 17.65
N ILE A 35 -5.46 -25.14 17.54
CA ILE A 35 -5.97 -24.64 16.26
C ILE A 35 -5.01 -23.66 15.58
N LEU A 36 -4.24 -22.88 16.35
CA LEU A 36 -3.30 -21.90 15.80
C LEU A 36 -2.05 -22.57 15.19
N TYR A 37 -1.66 -23.74 15.68
CA TYR A 37 -0.56 -24.51 15.10
C TYR A 37 -0.88 -25.03 13.69
N TRP A 38 -2.15 -25.34 13.41
CA TRP A 38 -2.60 -25.64 12.04
C TRP A 38 -2.45 -24.44 11.10
N GLY A 39 -2.43 -23.22 11.64
CA GLY A 39 -2.11 -22.00 10.91
C GLY A 39 -0.78 -22.08 10.18
N PHE A 40 0.27 -22.61 10.81
CA PHE A 40 1.57 -22.80 10.16
C PHE A 40 1.50 -23.77 8.97
N LEU A 41 0.71 -24.84 9.08
CA LEU A 41 0.53 -25.78 7.97
C LEU A 41 -0.15 -25.07 6.79
N ILE A 42 -1.17 -24.26 7.06
CA ILE A 42 -1.94 -23.56 6.02
C ILE A 42 -1.11 -22.45 5.38
N THR A 43 -0.36 -21.66 6.16
CA THR A 43 0.52 -20.63 5.58
C THR A 43 1.63 -21.25 4.73
N VAL A 44 2.24 -22.36 5.18
CA VAL A 44 3.22 -23.13 4.39
C VAL A 44 2.57 -23.69 3.12
N ALA A 45 1.38 -24.27 3.19
CA ALA A 45 0.65 -24.75 2.03
C ALA A 45 0.33 -23.60 1.04
N GLY A 46 -0.02 -22.41 1.56
CA GLY A 46 -0.19 -21.21 0.76
C GLY A 46 1.10 -20.78 0.05
N MET A 47 2.24 -20.76 0.76
CA MET A 47 3.55 -20.48 0.13
C MET A 47 3.89 -21.50 -0.96
N LEU A 48 3.63 -22.79 -0.71
CA LEU A 48 3.82 -23.85 -1.71
C LEU A 48 2.88 -23.68 -2.91
N PHE A 49 1.63 -23.27 -2.70
CA PHE A 49 0.69 -22.94 -3.78
C PHE A 49 1.23 -21.76 -4.62
N GLY A 50 1.68 -20.69 -3.97
CA GLY A 50 2.27 -19.56 -4.68
C GLY A 50 3.51 -19.95 -5.46
N PHE A 51 4.40 -20.77 -4.88
CA PHE A 51 5.56 -21.32 -5.58
C PHE A 51 5.17 -22.26 -6.72
N TYR A 52 4.11 -23.05 -6.57
CA TYR A 52 3.56 -23.86 -7.65
C TYR A 52 3.12 -22.99 -8.83
N GLN A 53 2.38 -21.91 -8.57
CA GLN A 53 1.96 -20.95 -9.61
C GLN A 53 3.16 -20.28 -10.28
N PHE A 54 4.21 -19.96 -9.52
CA PHE A 54 5.49 -19.50 -10.07
C PHE A 54 6.10 -20.50 -11.05
N LEU A 55 6.13 -21.79 -10.69
CA LEU A 55 6.62 -22.84 -11.59
C LEU A 55 5.73 -23.00 -12.83
N GLN A 56 4.40 -22.86 -12.70
CA GLN A 56 3.47 -22.92 -13.83
C GLN A 56 3.72 -21.80 -14.82
N VAL A 57 3.80 -20.54 -14.35
CA VAL A 57 4.15 -19.40 -15.19
C VAL A 57 5.50 -19.64 -15.83
N LYS A 58 6.54 -20.00 -15.05
CA LYS A 58 7.90 -20.25 -15.58
C LYS A 58 7.94 -21.27 -16.73
N LYS A 59 7.09 -22.30 -16.71
CA LYS A 59 7.01 -23.36 -17.74
C LYS A 59 6.39 -22.89 -19.06
N ILE A 60 5.66 -21.79 -19.08
CA ILE A 60 5.09 -21.25 -20.33
C ILE A 60 6.26 -20.84 -21.23
N ARG A 61 6.23 -21.32 -22.48
CA ARG A 61 7.26 -21.04 -23.48
C ARG A 61 7.11 -19.60 -23.97
N ALA A 62 8.23 -18.96 -24.27
CA ALA A 62 8.27 -17.63 -24.87
C ALA A 62 9.41 -17.56 -25.89
N HIS A 63 9.26 -16.72 -26.91
CA HIS A 63 10.30 -16.50 -27.92
C HIS A 63 11.55 -15.86 -27.31
N LYS A 64 12.72 -16.18 -27.86
CA LYS A 64 14.01 -15.71 -27.34
C LYS A 64 14.11 -14.19 -27.29
N SER A 65 13.61 -13.48 -28.31
CA SER A 65 13.65 -12.01 -28.34
C SER A 65 12.93 -11.36 -27.16
N MET A 66 11.77 -11.88 -26.76
CA MET A 66 10.99 -11.39 -25.62
C MET A 66 11.64 -11.77 -24.28
N LEU A 67 12.23 -12.98 -24.19
CA LEU A 67 12.99 -13.40 -23.01
C LEU A 67 14.23 -12.53 -22.78
N ASP A 68 14.93 -12.15 -23.85
CA ASP A 68 16.12 -11.31 -23.76
C ASP A 68 15.76 -9.90 -23.25
N VAL A 69 14.65 -9.32 -23.71
CA VAL A 69 14.14 -8.03 -23.17
C VAL A 69 13.77 -8.15 -21.70
N ALA A 70 13.01 -9.17 -21.32
CA ALA A 70 12.60 -9.37 -19.93
C ALA A 70 13.79 -9.61 -18.99
N GLN A 71 14.85 -10.25 -19.46
CA GLN A 71 16.08 -10.41 -18.70
C GLN A 71 16.80 -9.06 -18.47
N VAL A 72 16.79 -8.17 -19.47
CA VAL A 72 17.33 -6.80 -19.30
C VAL A 72 16.51 -6.02 -18.27
N ILE A 73 15.18 -6.09 -18.34
CA ILE A 73 14.28 -5.47 -17.35
C ILE A 73 14.61 -6.02 -15.95
N PHE A 74 14.66 -7.35 -15.79
CA PHE A 74 14.93 -7.99 -14.50
C PHE A 74 16.29 -7.61 -13.89
N GLU A 75 17.40 -7.63 -14.65
CA GLU A 75 18.71 -7.24 -14.14
C GLU A 75 18.76 -5.76 -13.73
N THR A 76 17.99 -4.93 -14.42
CA THR A 76 17.91 -3.50 -14.12
C THR A 76 17.06 -3.24 -12.87
N SER A 77 15.90 -3.91 -12.74
CA SER A 77 15.08 -3.91 -11.53
C SER A 77 15.81 -4.46 -10.30
N LYS A 78 16.64 -5.51 -10.48
CA LYS A 78 17.52 -6.05 -9.44
C LYS A 78 18.50 -4.99 -8.92
N THR A 79 19.09 -4.21 -9.83
CA THR A 79 20.01 -3.13 -9.47
C THR A 79 19.29 -2.04 -8.66
N TYR A 80 18.09 -1.66 -9.09
CA TYR A 80 17.23 -0.73 -8.36
C TYR A 80 16.92 -1.24 -6.93
N LEU A 81 16.45 -2.47 -6.78
CA LEU A 81 16.10 -3.03 -5.46
C LEU A 81 17.30 -3.06 -4.51
N ILE A 82 18.49 -3.42 -4.99
CA ILE A 82 19.72 -3.38 -4.17
C ILE A 82 20.01 -1.97 -3.66
N GLN A 83 19.83 -0.94 -4.50
CA GLN A 83 20.02 0.45 -4.08
C GLN A 83 18.95 0.89 -3.08
N GLN A 84 17.69 0.45 -3.25
CA GLN A 84 16.64 0.70 -2.28
C GLN A 84 16.92 0.01 -0.93
N GLY A 85 17.42 -1.23 -0.93
CA GLY A 85 17.82 -1.93 0.29
C GLY A 85 18.89 -1.16 1.07
N LYS A 86 19.92 -0.63 0.38
CA LYS A 86 20.93 0.23 1.01
C LYS A 86 20.32 1.51 1.59
N PHE A 87 19.38 2.11 0.87
CA PHE A 87 18.70 3.31 1.33
C PHE A 87 17.82 3.04 2.56
N ILE A 88 17.08 1.92 2.59
CA ILE A 88 16.28 1.50 3.74
C ILE A 88 17.17 1.29 4.98
N LEU A 89 18.39 0.76 4.85
CA LEU A 89 19.32 0.65 5.98
C LEU A 89 19.65 2.01 6.61
N ILE A 90 19.76 3.06 5.79
CA ILE A 90 19.96 4.43 6.29
C ILE A 90 18.74 4.89 7.06
N LEU A 91 17.53 4.63 6.55
CA LEU A 91 16.29 5.01 7.25
C LEU A 91 16.10 4.21 8.55
N PHE A 92 16.46 2.93 8.54
CA PHE A 92 16.45 2.07 9.72
C PHE A 92 17.40 2.59 10.80
N ALA A 93 18.53 3.20 10.46
CA ALA A 93 19.40 3.81 11.46
C ALA A 93 18.68 4.89 12.29
N PHE A 94 17.78 5.66 11.68
CA PHE A 94 16.97 6.66 12.40
C PHE A 94 15.91 6.01 13.30
N ILE A 95 15.09 5.12 12.73
CA ILE A 95 13.97 4.50 13.45
C ILE A 95 14.46 3.49 14.49
N GLY A 96 15.43 2.65 14.13
CA GLY A 96 16.07 1.69 15.03
C GLY A 96 16.72 2.37 16.23
N THR A 97 17.28 3.58 16.07
CA THR A 97 17.75 4.38 17.20
C THR A 97 16.60 4.83 18.09
N ALA A 98 15.49 5.33 17.53
CA ALA A 98 14.32 5.72 18.32
C ALA A 98 13.71 4.53 19.09
N VAL A 99 13.57 3.37 18.43
CA VAL A 99 13.13 2.11 19.03
C VAL A 99 14.08 1.68 20.14
N ALA A 100 15.40 1.65 19.88
CA ALA A 100 16.39 1.26 20.88
C ALA A 100 16.40 2.17 22.11
N VAL A 101 16.28 3.48 21.90
CA VAL A 101 16.22 4.47 23.00
C VAL A 101 14.94 4.28 23.81
N TYR A 102 13.80 4.11 23.14
CA TYR A 102 12.54 3.93 23.84
C TYR A 102 12.53 2.66 24.68
N PHE A 103 12.66 1.49 24.06
CA PHE A 103 12.57 0.21 24.75
C PHE A 103 13.74 -0.03 25.71
N GLY A 104 14.93 0.50 25.42
CA GLY A 104 16.13 0.25 26.23
C GLY A 104 16.41 1.25 27.36
N ILE A 105 15.86 2.47 27.29
CA ILE A 105 16.16 3.54 28.27
C ILE A 105 14.89 4.15 28.87
N LEU A 106 13.84 4.35 28.06
CA LEU A 106 12.67 5.12 28.47
C LEU A 106 11.50 4.26 28.98
N SER A 107 11.41 3.00 28.53
CA SER A 107 10.43 2.03 29.05
C SER A 107 10.96 1.44 30.36
N LYS A 108 10.31 1.82 31.47
CA LYS A 108 10.71 1.43 32.82
C LYS A 108 9.55 0.75 33.55
N ASP A 109 9.91 -0.25 34.35
CA ASP A 109 8.99 -0.89 35.27
C ASP A 109 8.42 0.16 36.25
N PRO A 110 7.09 0.30 36.32
CA PRO A 110 6.43 1.31 37.16
C PRO A 110 6.66 1.12 38.67
N VAL A 111 6.98 -0.10 39.10
CA VAL A 111 7.13 -0.51 40.50
C VAL A 111 8.59 -0.46 40.93
N THR A 112 9.51 -0.92 40.09
CA THR A 112 10.94 -1.03 40.43
C THR A 112 11.78 0.14 39.91
N GLY A 113 11.31 0.85 38.88
CA GLY A 113 12.06 1.93 38.22
C GLY A 113 13.24 1.45 37.36
N GLU A 114 13.43 0.13 37.25
CA GLU A 114 14.38 -0.51 36.34
C GLU A 114 13.84 -0.53 34.90
N ASN A 115 14.70 -0.84 33.94
CA ASN A 115 14.26 -0.92 32.54
C ASN A 115 13.32 -2.12 32.37
N LEU A 116 12.15 -1.90 31.76
CA LEU A 116 11.16 -2.95 31.54
C LEU A 116 11.72 -4.05 30.61
N PHE A 117 12.55 -3.63 29.65
CA PHE A 117 13.24 -4.52 28.73
C PHE A 117 14.75 -4.53 29.00
N GLY A 118 15.28 -5.71 29.29
CA GLY A 118 16.72 -5.93 29.31
C GLY A 118 17.35 -5.80 27.91
N PRO A 119 18.69 -5.69 27.80
CA PRO A 119 19.37 -5.57 26.51
C PRO A 119 19.01 -6.69 25.50
N GLY A 120 18.77 -7.92 25.98
CA GLY A 120 18.33 -9.04 25.15
C GLY A 120 16.94 -8.86 24.55
N ALA A 121 16.00 -8.29 25.31
CA ALA A 121 14.64 -8.03 24.84
C ALA A 121 14.63 -6.87 23.82
N VAL A 122 15.41 -5.81 24.05
CA VAL A 122 15.58 -4.72 23.08
C VAL A 122 16.16 -5.23 21.76
N LEU A 123 17.17 -6.11 21.82
CA LEU A 123 17.72 -6.76 20.63
C LEU A 123 16.69 -7.65 19.90
N MET A 124 15.80 -8.31 20.64
CA MET A 124 14.71 -9.09 20.07
C MET A 124 13.71 -8.19 19.31
N ILE A 125 13.28 -7.08 19.91
CA ILE A 125 12.36 -6.11 19.29
C ILE A 125 12.99 -5.49 18.03
N LEU A 126 14.26 -5.09 18.10
CA LEU A 126 15.00 -4.62 16.93
C LEU A 126 15.14 -5.73 15.87
N GLY A 127 15.35 -6.98 16.29
CA GLY A 127 15.35 -8.15 15.41
C GLY A 127 14.04 -8.30 14.65
N TRP A 128 12.90 -8.17 15.35
CA TRP A 128 11.57 -8.18 14.73
C TRP A 128 11.35 -6.98 13.81
N THR A 129 11.86 -5.80 14.16
CA THR A 129 11.84 -4.62 13.27
C THR A 129 12.60 -4.90 11.97
N VAL A 130 13.78 -5.51 12.06
CA VAL A 130 14.56 -5.92 10.87
C VAL A 130 13.82 -7.00 10.09
N LEU A 131 13.17 -7.96 10.74
CA LEU A 131 12.37 -8.98 10.06
C LEU A 131 11.15 -8.39 9.33
N GLY A 132 10.50 -7.35 9.88
CA GLY A 132 9.43 -6.62 9.19
C GLY A 132 9.93 -5.94 7.91
N ILE A 133 11.08 -5.28 7.97
CA ILE A 133 11.75 -4.68 6.79
C ILE A 133 12.09 -5.76 5.77
N LEU A 134 12.70 -6.86 6.21
CA LEU A 134 13.11 -7.97 5.35
C LEU A 134 11.90 -8.68 4.74
N GLY A 135 10.78 -8.79 5.45
CA GLY A 135 9.52 -9.31 4.94
C GLY A 135 9.03 -8.50 3.75
N SER A 136 8.87 -7.18 3.92
CA SER A 136 8.49 -6.24 2.86
C SER A 136 9.45 -6.29 1.67
N TYR A 137 10.75 -6.37 1.94
CA TYR A 137 11.78 -6.45 0.91
C TYR A 137 11.76 -7.80 0.16
N ALA A 138 11.54 -8.92 0.86
CA ALA A 138 11.51 -10.25 0.27
C ALA A 138 10.30 -10.44 -0.65
N VAL A 139 9.12 -9.97 -0.24
CA VAL A 139 7.93 -10.03 -1.10
C VAL A 139 8.10 -9.15 -2.35
N ALA A 140 8.78 -8.00 -2.23
CA ALA A 140 9.13 -7.16 -3.37
C ALA A 140 10.04 -7.88 -4.38
N TRP A 141 11.09 -8.57 -3.92
CA TRP A 141 11.95 -9.40 -4.79
C TRP A 141 11.17 -10.49 -5.51
N PHE A 142 10.29 -11.17 -4.79
CA PHE A 142 9.44 -12.21 -5.35
C PHE A 142 8.49 -11.65 -6.41
N GLY A 143 7.84 -10.51 -6.12
CA GLY A 143 6.95 -9.79 -7.03
C GLY A 143 7.62 -9.43 -8.35
N ILE A 144 8.76 -8.74 -8.32
CA ILE A 144 9.51 -8.40 -9.55
C ILE A 144 9.86 -9.64 -10.35
N ARG A 145 10.35 -10.70 -9.69
CA ARG A 145 10.74 -11.90 -10.42
C ARG A 145 9.54 -12.61 -11.04
N MET A 146 8.40 -12.65 -10.36
CA MET A 146 7.19 -13.25 -10.88
C MET A 146 6.64 -12.44 -12.06
N ASN A 147 6.59 -11.12 -11.95
CA ASN A 147 6.08 -10.23 -13.00
C ASN A 147 6.95 -10.25 -14.25
N THR A 148 8.28 -10.15 -14.11
CA THR A 148 9.23 -10.25 -15.24
C THR A 148 9.23 -11.62 -15.93
N LEU A 149 8.76 -12.67 -15.26
CA LEU A 149 8.49 -13.94 -15.92
C LEU A 149 7.15 -13.89 -16.66
N ALA A 150 6.10 -13.42 -16.01
CA ALA A 150 4.74 -13.40 -16.55
C ALA A 150 4.60 -12.49 -17.79
N ASN A 151 5.17 -11.29 -17.76
CA ASN A 151 5.03 -10.30 -18.82
C ASN A 151 5.57 -10.79 -20.18
N SER A 152 6.78 -11.36 -20.23
CA SER A 152 7.36 -11.93 -21.46
C SER A 152 6.57 -13.11 -22.02
N ARG A 153 5.97 -13.92 -21.14
CA ARG A 153 5.15 -15.07 -21.52
C ARG A 153 3.80 -14.64 -22.03
N MET A 154 3.22 -13.61 -21.45
CA MET A 154 1.99 -13.01 -21.92
C MET A 154 2.20 -12.33 -23.28
N ALA A 155 3.28 -11.55 -23.43
CA ALA A 155 3.67 -10.93 -24.69
C ALA A 155 3.71 -11.95 -25.82
N PHE A 156 4.38 -13.09 -25.60
CA PHE A 156 4.46 -14.16 -26.60
C PHE A 156 3.12 -14.88 -26.80
N ALA A 157 2.40 -15.20 -25.71
CA ALA A 157 1.12 -15.89 -25.78
C ALA A 157 0.04 -15.08 -26.52
N SER A 158 0.17 -13.76 -26.62
CA SER A 158 -0.78 -12.89 -27.34
C SER A 158 -0.90 -13.26 -28.82
N LEU A 159 0.17 -13.83 -29.41
CA LEU A 159 0.20 -14.29 -30.79
C LEU A 159 -0.67 -15.54 -31.04
N GLU A 160 -1.12 -16.25 -30.00
CA GLU A 160 -1.90 -17.50 -30.13
C GLU A 160 -3.42 -17.29 -30.29
N LYS A 161 -3.92 -16.04 -30.27
CA LYS A 161 -5.37 -15.70 -30.29
C LYS A 161 -6.22 -16.37 -29.19
N LYS A 162 -5.66 -16.53 -27.98
CA LYS A 162 -6.36 -17.20 -26.87
C LYS A 162 -6.62 -16.24 -25.72
N PRO A 163 -7.75 -15.50 -25.72
CA PRO A 163 -8.01 -14.48 -24.70
C PRO A 163 -8.01 -15.02 -23.27
N ILE A 164 -8.53 -16.24 -23.01
CA ILE A 164 -8.47 -16.87 -21.68
C ILE A 164 -7.02 -17.09 -21.23
N LYS A 165 -6.11 -17.45 -22.15
CA LYS A 165 -4.70 -17.64 -21.81
C LYS A 165 -4.07 -16.32 -21.36
N LEU A 166 -4.43 -15.22 -22.03
CA LEU A 166 -3.97 -13.86 -21.71
C LEU A 166 -4.54 -13.33 -20.40
N LEU A 167 -5.77 -13.70 -20.04
CA LEU A 167 -6.31 -13.44 -18.70
C LEU A 167 -5.57 -14.23 -17.62
N ASN A 168 -5.31 -15.51 -17.86
CA ASN A 168 -4.82 -16.42 -16.83
C ASN A 168 -3.34 -16.20 -16.46
N ILE A 169 -2.49 -15.78 -17.40
CA ILE A 169 -1.06 -15.55 -17.12
C ILE A 169 -0.85 -14.48 -16.02
N PRO A 170 -1.31 -13.23 -16.19
CA PRO A 170 -1.22 -12.18 -15.17
C PRO A 170 -2.00 -12.53 -13.90
N LEU A 171 -3.18 -13.17 -14.01
CA LEU A 171 -3.94 -13.56 -12.83
C LEU A 171 -3.23 -14.64 -11.98
N ASN A 172 -2.60 -15.63 -12.62
CA ASN A 172 -1.76 -16.61 -11.93
C ASN A 172 -0.53 -15.97 -11.29
N ALA A 173 0.06 -14.98 -11.96
CA ALA A 173 1.17 -14.20 -11.43
C ALA A 173 0.77 -13.46 -10.15
N GLY A 174 -0.32 -12.69 -10.22
CA GLY A 174 -0.88 -11.95 -9.09
C GLY A 174 -1.30 -12.84 -7.92
N MET A 175 -1.99 -13.96 -8.17
CA MET A 175 -2.37 -14.91 -7.12
C MET A 175 -1.18 -15.54 -6.42
N SER A 176 -0.09 -15.79 -7.15
CA SER A 176 1.15 -16.28 -6.53
C SER A 176 1.73 -15.26 -5.56
N ILE A 177 1.82 -13.99 -5.99
CA ILE A 177 2.34 -12.89 -5.18
C ILE A 177 1.48 -12.69 -3.94
N GLY A 178 0.16 -12.54 -4.11
CA GLY A 178 -0.78 -12.28 -3.02
C GLY A 178 -0.79 -13.37 -1.96
N VAL A 179 -0.79 -14.65 -2.37
CA VAL A 179 -0.78 -15.77 -1.40
C VAL A 179 0.56 -15.87 -0.68
N VAL A 180 1.70 -15.75 -1.37
CA VAL A 180 3.03 -15.80 -0.73
C VAL A 180 3.19 -14.68 0.29
N LEU A 181 2.78 -13.46 -0.09
CA LEU A 181 2.83 -12.29 0.76
C LEU A 181 2.08 -12.52 2.08
N ILE A 182 0.80 -12.91 2.00
CA ILE A 182 -0.05 -13.04 3.19
C ILE A 182 0.37 -14.25 4.02
N SER A 183 0.76 -15.35 3.37
CA SER A 183 1.30 -16.50 4.10
C SER A 183 2.58 -16.16 4.85
N LEU A 184 3.49 -15.38 4.25
CA LEU A 184 4.75 -14.99 4.91
C LEU A 184 4.47 -14.09 6.10
N GLU A 185 3.64 -13.06 5.91
CA GLU A 185 3.24 -12.11 6.94
C GLU A 185 2.58 -12.85 8.13
N LEU A 186 1.56 -13.68 7.84
CA LEU A 186 0.83 -14.41 8.86
C LEU A 186 1.71 -15.44 9.58
N THR A 187 2.69 -16.02 8.88
CA THR A 187 3.68 -16.90 9.52
C THR A 187 4.51 -16.13 10.55
N MET A 188 4.98 -14.92 10.22
CA MET A 188 5.73 -14.09 11.17
C MET A 188 4.87 -13.69 12.37
N MET A 189 3.63 -13.26 12.13
CA MET A 189 2.68 -12.93 13.20
C MET A 189 2.39 -14.12 14.11
N LEU A 190 2.20 -15.32 13.55
CA LEU A 190 2.00 -16.55 14.33
C LEU A 190 3.26 -16.93 15.13
N ILE A 191 4.46 -16.69 14.60
CA ILE A 191 5.70 -16.93 15.35
C ILE A 191 5.77 -16.01 16.57
N ILE A 192 5.47 -14.72 16.40
CA ILE A 192 5.42 -13.77 17.52
C ILE A 192 4.39 -14.23 18.54
N LEU A 193 3.17 -14.56 18.08
CA LEU A 193 2.07 -14.94 18.96
C LEU A 193 2.36 -16.21 19.78
N MET A 194 2.94 -17.24 19.15
CA MET A 194 3.03 -18.59 19.74
C MET A 194 4.37 -18.87 20.42
N PHE A 195 5.46 -18.24 19.97
CA PHE A 195 6.81 -18.60 20.42
C PHE A 195 7.55 -17.48 21.16
N VAL A 196 7.11 -16.22 21.04
CA VAL A 196 7.70 -15.14 21.84
C VAL A 196 7.06 -15.15 23.24
N PRO A 197 7.84 -14.97 24.33
CA PRO A 197 7.29 -14.81 25.67
C PRO A 197 6.22 -13.70 25.71
N GLY A 198 5.14 -13.92 26.47
CA GLY A 198 3.96 -13.03 26.42
C GLY A 198 4.28 -11.57 26.77
N GLU A 199 5.23 -11.39 27.69
CA GLU A 199 5.82 -10.11 28.12
C GLU A 199 6.57 -9.34 27.02
N TYR A 200 7.09 -10.02 25.99
CA TYR A 200 7.81 -9.39 24.87
C TYR A 200 7.03 -9.41 23.57
N ALA A 201 5.94 -10.19 23.51
CA ALA A 201 5.19 -10.41 22.28
C ALA A 201 4.50 -9.13 21.78
N GLY A 202 3.89 -8.34 22.67
CA GLY A 202 3.29 -7.04 22.32
C GLY A 202 4.30 -6.07 21.72
N ALA A 203 5.41 -5.82 22.42
CA ALA A 203 6.52 -5.01 21.93
C ALA A 203 7.13 -5.54 20.60
N SER A 204 7.19 -6.86 20.44
CA SER A 204 7.68 -7.49 19.21
C SER A 204 6.75 -7.29 18.03
N PHE A 205 5.42 -7.33 18.24
CA PHE A 205 4.43 -6.99 17.22
C PHE A 205 4.56 -5.53 16.77
N ILE A 206 4.73 -4.60 17.72
CA ILE A 206 4.92 -3.18 17.41
C ILE A 206 6.24 -2.99 16.63
N GLY A 207 7.34 -3.60 17.09
CA GLY A 207 8.62 -3.56 16.39
C GLY A 207 8.53 -4.09 14.96
N PHE A 208 7.87 -5.25 14.79
CA PHE A 208 7.60 -5.84 13.49
C PHE A 208 6.81 -4.89 12.58
N ALA A 209 5.66 -4.38 13.04
CA ALA A 209 4.80 -3.46 12.29
C ALA A 209 5.49 -2.14 11.91
N ILE A 210 6.33 -1.58 12.79
CA ILE A 210 7.17 -0.40 12.47
C ILE A 210 8.16 -0.73 11.35
N GLY A 211 8.78 -1.92 11.39
CA GLY A 211 9.68 -2.41 10.36
C GLY A 211 9.00 -2.58 9.00
N GLU A 212 7.82 -3.19 8.99
CA GLU A 212 6.97 -3.33 7.79
C GLU A 212 6.62 -1.98 7.20
N SER A 213 6.12 -1.06 8.04
CA SER A 213 5.77 0.33 7.69
C SER A 213 6.92 1.09 7.05
N LEU A 214 8.13 0.94 7.60
CA LEU A 214 9.33 1.56 7.03
C LEU A 214 9.67 0.99 5.65
N GLY A 215 9.67 -0.33 5.52
CA GLY A 215 9.94 -1.02 4.26
C GLY A 215 8.94 -0.63 3.18
N ALA A 216 7.65 -0.71 3.47
CA ALA A 216 6.57 -0.35 2.58
C ALA A 216 6.60 1.12 2.17
N SER A 217 6.77 2.05 3.13
CA SER A 217 6.86 3.49 2.83
C SER A 217 8.01 3.81 1.87
N ALA A 218 9.20 3.26 2.15
CA ALA A 218 10.37 3.48 1.31
C ALA A 218 10.21 2.92 -0.10
N LEU A 219 9.75 1.66 -0.21
CA LEU A 219 9.58 1.00 -1.50
C LEU A 219 8.45 1.64 -2.33
N ARG A 220 7.33 2.04 -1.70
CA ARG A 220 6.18 2.65 -2.37
C ARG A 220 6.48 4.07 -2.85
N ILE A 221 7.04 4.93 -1.99
CA ILE A 221 7.33 6.32 -2.34
C ILE A 221 8.46 6.39 -3.36
N ALA A 222 9.60 5.73 -3.09
CA ALA A 222 10.73 5.78 -4.01
C ALA A 222 10.41 5.06 -5.33
N GLY A 223 9.66 3.94 -5.26
CA GLY A 223 9.16 3.23 -6.44
C GLY A 223 8.26 4.09 -7.29
N GLY A 224 7.25 4.73 -6.67
CA GLY A 224 6.32 5.67 -7.34
C GLY A 224 7.03 6.83 -8.01
N ILE A 225 7.97 7.49 -7.31
CA ILE A 225 8.76 8.58 -7.91
C ILE A 225 9.61 8.05 -9.06
N PHE A 226 10.24 6.88 -8.91
CA PHE A 226 11.05 6.27 -9.95
C PHE A 226 10.24 5.99 -11.22
N THR A 227 9.10 5.27 -11.10
CA THR A 227 8.29 4.88 -12.25
C THR A 227 7.80 6.11 -13.01
N LYS A 228 7.23 7.09 -12.31
CA LYS A 228 6.67 8.26 -13.00
C LYS A 228 7.72 9.22 -13.55
N ILE A 229 8.97 9.19 -13.07
CA ILE A 229 10.08 9.87 -13.76
C ILE A 229 10.38 9.18 -15.10
N ALA A 230 10.40 7.86 -15.11
CA ALA A 230 10.72 7.08 -16.30
C ALA A 230 9.60 7.17 -17.34
N ASP A 231 8.36 6.96 -16.91
CA ASP A 231 7.12 7.03 -17.69
C ASP A 231 6.98 8.39 -18.40
N ILE A 232 6.82 9.49 -17.65
CA ILE A 232 6.75 10.85 -18.22
C ILE A 232 8.00 11.19 -19.06
N GLY A 233 9.17 10.73 -18.62
CA GLY A 233 10.43 10.91 -19.36
C GLY A 233 10.36 10.30 -20.76
N SER A 234 9.81 9.09 -20.85
CA SER A 234 9.60 8.30 -22.06
C SER A 234 8.44 8.85 -22.90
N ASP A 235 7.29 9.09 -22.29
CA ASP A 235 6.04 9.46 -22.94
C ASP A 235 6.06 10.84 -23.58
N LEU A 236 6.81 11.79 -23.01
CA LEU A 236 7.01 13.09 -23.66
C LEU A 236 7.72 12.97 -25.02
N MET A 237 8.41 11.86 -25.31
CA MET A 237 9.00 11.63 -26.64
C MET A 237 7.92 11.39 -27.71
N LYS A 238 6.74 10.85 -27.33
CA LYS A 238 5.59 10.70 -28.24
C LYS A 238 5.18 12.06 -28.81
N VAL A 239 5.17 13.09 -27.97
CA VAL A 239 4.81 14.46 -28.38
C VAL A 239 5.96 15.18 -29.09
N ILE A 240 7.19 15.03 -28.58
CA ILE A 240 8.36 15.76 -29.11
C ILE A 240 8.77 15.22 -30.49
N PHE A 241 8.78 13.89 -30.67
CA PHE A 241 9.31 13.22 -31.85
C PHE A 241 8.26 12.48 -32.69
N LYS A 242 7.01 12.40 -32.24
CA LYS A 242 5.90 11.71 -32.95
C LYS A 242 6.20 10.23 -33.23
N ILE A 243 6.80 9.56 -32.25
CA ILE A 243 7.05 8.13 -32.25
C ILE A 243 5.92 7.37 -31.52
N GLY A 244 5.83 6.06 -31.74
CA GLY A 244 4.87 5.21 -31.04
C GLY A 244 5.18 5.06 -29.55
N GLU A 245 4.19 4.57 -28.79
CA GLU A 245 4.37 4.12 -27.41
C GLU A 245 5.37 2.95 -27.39
N ASP A 246 6.29 2.97 -26.42
CA ASP A 246 7.34 1.97 -26.24
C ASP A 246 8.30 1.76 -27.42
N ASP A 247 8.52 2.79 -28.25
CA ASP A 247 9.45 2.72 -29.38
C ASP A 247 10.83 2.17 -28.95
N PRO A 248 11.36 1.10 -29.55
CA PRO A 248 12.59 0.47 -29.07
C PRO A 248 13.84 1.35 -29.20
N ARG A 249 13.79 2.43 -29.97
CA ARG A 249 14.86 3.44 -30.08
C ARG A 249 14.87 4.40 -28.91
N ASN A 250 13.78 4.50 -28.14
CA ASN A 250 13.70 5.33 -26.96
C ASN A 250 14.45 4.66 -25.79
N PRO A 251 15.55 5.24 -25.27
CA PRO A 251 16.28 4.66 -24.15
C PRO A 251 15.46 4.64 -22.84
N GLY A 252 14.39 5.43 -22.74
CA GLY A 252 13.50 5.52 -21.59
C GLY A 252 12.60 4.32 -21.39
N THR A 253 12.21 3.60 -22.44
CA THR A 253 11.23 2.51 -22.37
C THR A 253 11.64 1.37 -21.42
N ILE A 254 12.92 1.02 -21.37
CA ILE A 254 13.41 0.01 -20.40
C ILE A 254 13.31 0.53 -18.97
N ALA A 255 13.56 1.83 -18.74
CA ALA A 255 13.43 2.42 -17.42
C ALA A 255 11.97 2.47 -16.97
N ASP A 256 11.06 2.68 -17.92
CA ASP A 256 9.62 2.66 -17.70
C ASP A 256 9.14 1.28 -17.25
N CYS A 257 9.48 0.23 -18.02
CA CYS A 257 9.16 -1.15 -17.61
C CYS A 257 9.78 -1.52 -16.25
N VAL A 258 11.00 -1.07 -15.97
CA VAL A 258 11.62 -1.25 -14.64
C VAL A 258 10.82 -0.51 -13.57
N GLY A 259 10.28 0.66 -13.92
CA GLY A 259 9.37 1.46 -13.13
C GLY A 259 8.11 0.71 -12.75
N ASP A 260 7.40 0.09 -13.68
CA ASP A 260 6.15 -0.61 -13.37
C ASP A 260 6.39 -1.79 -12.43
N ASN A 261 7.55 -2.45 -12.56
CA ASN A 261 7.96 -3.45 -11.58
C ASN A 261 8.33 -2.83 -10.22
N ALA A 262 9.04 -1.69 -10.21
CA ALA A 262 9.54 -1.04 -9.00
C ALA A 262 8.49 -0.27 -8.19
N GLY A 263 7.52 0.35 -8.85
CA GLY A 263 6.47 1.17 -8.26
C GLY A 263 5.13 0.44 -8.22
N ASP A 264 4.69 -0.10 -9.35
CA ASP A 264 3.33 -0.63 -9.52
C ASP A 264 3.20 -2.10 -9.14
N SER A 265 4.30 -2.85 -9.06
CA SER A 265 4.30 -4.23 -8.53
C SER A 265 4.89 -4.30 -7.12
N VAL A 266 6.11 -3.80 -6.91
CA VAL A 266 6.75 -3.81 -5.59
C VAL A 266 5.98 -2.96 -4.59
N GLY A 267 5.47 -1.81 -5.03
CA GLY A 267 4.72 -0.91 -4.17
C GLY A 267 3.51 -1.58 -3.52
N PRO A 268 2.52 -2.10 -4.28
CA PRO A 268 1.36 -2.73 -3.67
C PRO A 268 1.70 -4.02 -2.92
N THR A 269 2.75 -4.74 -3.34
CA THR A 269 3.19 -5.95 -2.64
C THR A 269 3.75 -5.60 -1.26
N ALA A 270 4.61 -4.58 -1.14
CA ALA A 270 5.13 -4.16 0.17
C ALA A 270 4.04 -3.49 1.03
N ASP A 271 3.20 -2.64 0.43
CA ASP A 271 2.06 -1.98 1.07
C ASP A 271 1.00 -2.99 1.55
N GLY A 272 0.76 -4.05 0.77
CA GLY A 272 -0.12 -5.16 1.15
C GLY A 272 0.42 -5.91 2.37
N PHE A 273 1.71 -6.27 2.37
CA PHE A 273 2.36 -6.97 3.50
C PHE A 273 2.17 -6.18 4.81
N GLU A 274 2.50 -4.89 4.75
CA GLU A 274 2.35 -3.98 5.87
C GLU A 274 0.89 -3.77 6.28
N THR A 275 -0.05 -3.60 5.33
CA THR A 275 -1.47 -3.36 5.66
C THR A 275 -2.04 -4.50 6.49
N TYR A 276 -1.66 -5.74 6.16
CA TYR A 276 -2.06 -6.93 6.89
C TYR A 276 -1.47 -7.00 8.29
N GLY A 277 -0.17 -6.78 8.42
CA GLY A 277 0.52 -6.76 9.72
C GLY A 277 -0.05 -5.69 10.64
N VAL A 278 -0.07 -4.44 10.17
CA VAL A 278 -0.50 -3.27 10.93
C VAL A 278 -1.95 -3.38 11.39
N THR A 279 -2.87 -3.79 10.52
CA THR A 279 -4.29 -3.97 10.90
C THR A 279 -4.43 -5.08 11.94
N GLY A 280 -3.65 -6.15 11.82
CA GLY A 280 -3.58 -7.21 12.82
C GLY A 280 -3.08 -6.70 14.18
N VAL A 281 -1.96 -5.98 14.19
CA VAL A 281 -1.38 -5.38 15.41
C VAL A 281 -2.36 -4.40 16.07
N ALA A 282 -3.11 -3.62 15.28
CA ALA A 282 -4.14 -2.71 15.79
C ALA A 282 -5.24 -3.46 16.56
N LEU A 283 -5.76 -4.53 15.99
CA LEU A 283 -6.79 -5.33 16.63
C LEU A 283 -6.27 -6.06 17.88
N ILE A 284 -5.05 -6.61 17.82
CA ILE A 284 -4.42 -7.25 18.98
C ILE A 284 -4.29 -6.23 20.12
N SER A 285 -3.71 -5.07 19.84
CA SER A 285 -3.51 -4.01 20.83
C SER A 285 -4.83 -3.54 21.43
N PHE A 286 -5.85 -3.34 20.58
CA PHE A 286 -7.17 -2.93 21.05
C PHE A 286 -7.84 -3.99 21.93
N ILE A 287 -7.79 -5.28 21.56
CA ILE A 287 -8.34 -6.37 22.38
C ILE A 287 -7.70 -6.39 23.77
N LEU A 288 -6.39 -6.23 23.85
CA LEU A 288 -5.65 -6.28 25.11
C LEU A 288 -5.90 -5.05 26.00
N LEU A 289 -6.07 -3.87 25.41
CA LEU A 289 -6.29 -2.62 26.17
C LEU A 289 -7.76 -2.38 26.54
N ALA A 290 -8.69 -2.81 25.68
CA ALA A 290 -10.11 -2.48 25.83
C ALA A 290 -10.91 -3.54 26.61
N MET A 291 -10.32 -4.70 26.89
CA MET A 291 -10.95 -5.81 27.60
C MET A 291 -10.16 -6.19 28.84
N THR A 292 -10.86 -6.55 29.92
CA THR A 292 -10.23 -6.94 31.19
C THR A 292 -10.16 -8.45 31.42
N ASP A 293 -10.99 -9.24 30.73
CA ASP A 293 -11.06 -10.69 30.89
C ASP A 293 -10.05 -11.42 29.98
N PRO A 294 -8.99 -12.06 30.52
CA PRO A 294 -7.97 -12.76 29.73
C PRO A 294 -8.49 -13.96 28.94
N THR A 295 -9.58 -14.60 29.38
CA THR A 295 -10.19 -15.72 28.67
C THR A 295 -10.87 -15.22 27.39
N LEU A 296 -11.64 -14.13 27.48
CA LEU A 296 -12.26 -13.52 26.32
C LEU A 296 -11.22 -12.90 25.36
N GLN A 297 -10.14 -12.31 25.89
CA GLN A 297 -9.01 -11.85 25.07
C GLN A 297 -8.42 -13.01 24.25
N THR A 298 -8.11 -14.13 24.91
CA THR A 298 -7.59 -15.34 24.24
C THR A 298 -8.54 -15.81 23.15
N GLN A 299 -9.84 -15.90 23.45
CA GLN A 299 -10.85 -16.37 22.50
C GLN A 299 -10.95 -15.48 21.25
N LEU A 300 -10.97 -14.15 21.41
CA LEU A 300 -11.02 -13.22 20.28
C LEU A 300 -9.70 -13.19 19.50
N LEU A 301 -8.55 -13.31 20.16
CA LEU A 301 -7.25 -13.42 19.49
C LEU A 301 -7.16 -14.69 18.63
N VAL A 302 -7.61 -15.83 19.15
CA VAL A 302 -7.71 -17.06 18.35
C VAL A 302 -8.62 -16.85 17.16
N TRP A 303 -9.81 -16.26 17.37
CA TRP A 303 -10.78 -16.01 16.31
C TRP A 303 -10.23 -15.14 15.18
N ILE A 304 -9.59 -14.00 15.47
CA ILE A 304 -9.02 -13.14 14.41
C ILE A 304 -7.90 -13.85 13.64
N PHE A 305 -7.04 -14.63 14.30
CA PHE A 305 -5.97 -15.36 13.61
C PHE A 305 -6.53 -16.49 12.75
N VAL A 306 -7.51 -17.24 13.24
CA VAL A 306 -8.18 -18.28 12.44
C VAL A 306 -8.90 -17.68 11.24
N MET A 307 -9.54 -16.52 11.38
CA MET A 307 -10.13 -15.78 10.26
C MET A 307 -9.10 -15.46 9.18
N ARG A 308 -7.92 -14.92 9.56
CA ARG A 308 -6.83 -14.63 8.61
C ARG A 308 -6.35 -15.88 7.88
N ILE A 309 -6.26 -17.00 8.58
CA ILE A 309 -5.88 -18.29 7.99
C ILE A 309 -6.93 -18.74 6.96
N LEU A 310 -8.22 -18.64 7.28
CA LEU A 310 -9.32 -19.00 6.39
C LEU A 310 -9.43 -18.09 5.16
N MET A 311 -8.99 -16.84 5.25
CA MET A 311 -8.95 -15.89 4.12
C MET A 311 -8.01 -16.36 2.99
N ILE A 312 -6.90 -17.04 3.33
CA ILE A 312 -6.01 -17.67 2.33
C ILE A 312 -6.77 -18.77 1.57
N ILE A 313 -7.45 -19.65 2.32
CA ILE A 313 -8.19 -20.78 1.75
C ILE A 313 -9.33 -20.29 0.85
N THR A 314 -10.16 -19.37 1.35
CA THR A 314 -11.27 -18.81 0.59
C THR A 314 -10.81 -18.11 -0.68
N SER A 315 -9.68 -17.39 -0.63
CA SER A 315 -9.11 -16.76 -1.82
C SER A 315 -8.66 -17.76 -2.88
N ILE A 316 -7.97 -18.84 -2.48
CA ILE A 316 -7.54 -19.89 -3.42
C ILE A 316 -8.75 -20.62 -4.02
N VAL A 317 -9.74 -20.96 -3.19
CA VAL A 317 -10.96 -21.63 -3.65
C VAL A 317 -11.74 -20.74 -4.62
N SER A 318 -11.92 -19.46 -4.31
CA SER A 318 -12.59 -18.49 -5.18
C SER A 318 -11.86 -18.30 -6.50
N PHE A 319 -10.52 -18.29 -6.48
CA PHE A 319 -9.70 -18.27 -7.69
C PHE A 319 -10.00 -19.48 -8.60
N TRP A 320 -10.06 -20.69 -8.05
CA TRP A 320 -10.40 -21.88 -8.84
C TRP A 320 -11.85 -21.90 -9.34
N ILE A 321 -12.81 -21.49 -8.51
CA ILE A 321 -14.22 -21.37 -8.91
C ILE A 321 -14.35 -20.37 -10.06
N ASN A 322 -13.73 -19.20 -9.95
CA ASN A 322 -13.76 -18.19 -11.00
C ASN A 322 -13.09 -18.68 -12.29
N GLY A 323 -11.97 -19.40 -12.18
CA GLY A 323 -11.32 -20.03 -13.32
C GLY A 323 -12.22 -21.05 -14.03
N ALA A 324 -12.94 -21.88 -13.27
CA ALA A 324 -13.89 -22.85 -13.82
C ALA A 324 -15.07 -22.17 -14.54
N ILE A 325 -15.66 -21.14 -13.93
CA ILE A 325 -16.76 -20.36 -14.53
C ILE A 325 -16.30 -19.64 -15.80
N THR A 326 -15.15 -18.98 -15.74
CA THR A 326 -14.58 -18.26 -16.88
C THR A 326 -14.30 -19.21 -18.04
N LYS A 327 -13.69 -20.37 -17.76
CA LYS A 327 -13.46 -21.40 -18.77
C LYS A 327 -14.79 -21.89 -19.35
N ALA A 328 -15.77 -22.24 -18.53
CA ALA A 328 -17.06 -22.74 -19.01
C ALA A 328 -17.80 -21.72 -19.91
N LYS A 329 -17.67 -20.42 -19.63
CA LYS A 329 -18.39 -19.36 -20.35
C LYS A 329 -17.67 -18.87 -21.61
N TYR A 330 -16.34 -18.87 -21.60
CA TYR A 330 -15.54 -18.20 -22.64
C TYR A 330 -14.57 -19.14 -23.38
N ASN A 331 -14.63 -20.47 -23.18
CA ASN A 331 -13.64 -21.42 -23.72
C ASN A 331 -13.34 -21.21 -25.21
N ASP A 332 -14.40 -20.97 -25.99
CA ASP A 332 -14.37 -20.86 -27.44
C ASP A 332 -14.65 -19.42 -27.93
N ALA A 333 -14.53 -18.43 -27.03
CA ALA A 333 -14.76 -17.03 -27.37
C ALA A 333 -13.54 -16.45 -28.11
N ASP A 334 -13.79 -15.82 -29.26
CA ASP A 334 -12.78 -15.10 -30.05
C ASP A 334 -12.41 -13.74 -29.43
N ASP A 335 -13.23 -13.24 -28.50
CA ASP A 335 -12.96 -12.01 -27.75
C ASP A 335 -13.49 -12.10 -26.31
N LEU A 336 -12.87 -11.36 -25.40
CA LEU A 336 -13.18 -11.36 -23.97
C LEU A 336 -13.06 -9.96 -23.38
N ASP A 337 -14.14 -9.52 -22.73
CA ASP A 337 -14.10 -8.37 -21.84
C ASP A 337 -13.39 -8.77 -20.53
N PHE A 338 -12.09 -8.46 -20.44
CA PHE A 338 -11.22 -8.84 -19.32
C PHE A 338 -11.69 -8.29 -17.96
N GLU A 339 -12.46 -7.19 -17.93
CA GLU A 339 -13.01 -6.65 -16.68
C GLU A 339 -14.05 -7.60 -16.03
N LYS A 340 -14.75 -8.41 -16.82
CA LYS A 340 -15.84 -9.28 -16.33
C LYS A 340 -15.33 -10.43 -15.47
N PRO A 341 -14.35 -11.26 -15.91
CA PRO A 341 -13.78 -12.31 -15.07
C PRO A 341 -13.09 -11.79 -13.81
N LEU A 342 -12.45 -10.63 -13.88
CA LEU A 342 -11.80 -10.00 -12.72
C LEU A 342 -12.83 -9.49 -11.71
N THR A 343 -13.90 -8.83 -12.18
CA THR A 343 -15.02 -8.41 -11.32
C THR A 343 -15.69 -9.63 -10.68
N SER A 344 -15.93 -10.68 -11.47
CA SER A 344 -16.51 -11.94 -11.01
C SER A 344 -15.67 -12.56 -9.88
N LEU A 345 -14.34 -12.56 -10.00
CA LEU A 345 -13.45 -13.06 -8.96
C LEU A 345 -13.63 -12.33 -7.63
N VAL A 346 -13.67 -10.99 -7.66
CA VAL A 346 -13.85 -10.16 -6.45
C VAL A 346 -15.19 -10.48 -5.78
N TRP A 347 -16.28 -10.58 -6.54
CA TRP A 347 -17.60 -10.90 -5.98
C TRP A 347 -17.69 -12.34 -5.43
N ILE A 348 -17.18 -13.34 -6.16
CA ILE A 348 -17.16 -14.74 -5.69
C ILE A 348 -16.37 -14.85 -4.39
N ALA A 349 -15.21 -14.19 -4.32
CA ALA A 349 -14.40 -14.13 -3.12
C ALA A 349 -15.10 -13.47 -1.95
N SER A 350 -15.78 -12.35 -2.20
CA SER A 350 -16.53 -11.63 -1.16
C SER A 350 -17.62 -12.50 -0.57
N LEU A 351 -18.46 -13.09 -1.42
CA LEU A 351 -19.60 -13.90 -0.98
C LEU A 351 -19.15 -15.18 -0.26
N LEU A 352 -18.09 -15.84 -0.76
CA LEU A 352 -17.53 -17.01 -0.10
C LEU A 352 -16.91 -16.65 1.26
N SER A 353 -16.14 -15.57 1.32
CA SER A 353 -15.50 -15.08 2.54
C SER A 353 -16.52 -14.68 3.60
N ILE A 354 -17.62 -14.02 3.21
CA ILE A 354 -18.76 -13.71 4.08
C ILE A 354 -19.38 -15.00 4.64
N GLY A 355 -19.69 -15.98 3.78
CA GLY A 355 -20.26 -17.26 4.22
C GLY A 355 -19.36 -18.00 5.22
N VAL A 356 -18.05 -18.04 4.94
CA VAL A 356 -17.06 -18.64 5.84
C VAL A 356 -16.90 -17.84 7.13
N THR A 357 -17.02 -16.51 7.09
CA THR A 357 -16.97 -15.65 8.27
C THR A 357 -18.07 -16.01 9.28
N PHE A 358 -19.31 -16.18 8.81
CA PHE A 358 -20.42 -16.60 9.69
C PHE A 358 -20.22 -18.02 10.23
N LEU A 359 -19.79 -18.96 9.38
CA LEU A 359 -19.53 -20.34 9.81
C LEU A 359 -18.42 -20.41 10.86
N ALA A 360 -17.27 -19.75 10.60
CA ALA A 360 -16.13 -19.76 11.51
C ALA A 360 -16.48 -19.08 12.84
N SER A 361 -17.20 -17.96 12.81
CA SER A 361 -17.64 -17.28 14.04
C SER A 361 -18.61 -18.14 14.85
N TYR A 362 -19.53 -18.86 14.20
CA TYR A 362 -20.41 -19.81 14.88
C TYR A 362 -19.63 -20.94 15.56
N PHE A 363 -18.53 -21.44 14.98
CA PHE A 363 -17.77 -22.51 15.61
C PHE A 363 -16.79 -22.04 16.70
N LEU A 364 -16.32 -20.79 16.63
CA LEU A 364 -15.24 -20.29 17.49
C LEU A 364 -15.71 -19.40 18.64
N ILE A 365 -16.81 -18.66 18.43
CA ILE A 365 -17.25 -17.61 19.35
C ILE A 365 -18.77 -17.61 19.60
N TYR A 366 -19.46 -18.72 19.32
CA TYR A 366 -20.93 -18.83 19.50
C TYR A 366 -21.38 -18.67 20.96
N ASP A 367 -20.54 -19.09 21.89
CA ASP A 367 -20.73 -19.00 23.33
C ASP A 367 -20.59 -17.57 23.88
N LEU A 368 -20.16 -16.61 23.07
CA LEU A 368 -20.18 -15.21 23.48
C LEU A 368 -21.61 -14.74 23.80
N PRO A 369 -21.77 -13.89 24.84
CA PRO A 369 -23.08 -13.41 25.27
C PRO A 369 -23.80 -12.65 24.16
N ASN A 370 -25.13 -12.49 24.30
CA ASN A 370 -25.95 -11.68 23.40
C ASN A 370 -25.89 -12.08 21.91
N ASN A 371 -25.49 -13.31 21.59
CA ASN A 371 -25.22 -13.77 20.22
C ASN A 371 -24.22 -12.88 19.47
N LEU A 372 -23.18 -12.39 20.18
CA LEU A 372 -22.20 -11.46 19.61
C LEU A 372 -21.43 -12.03 18.41
N TRP A 373 -21.36 -13.36 18.27
CA TRP A 373 -20.84 -13.99 17.05
C TRP A 373 -21.53 -13.49 15.78
N ILE A 374 -22.83 -13.14 15.83
CA ILE A 374 -23.57 -12.55 14.70
C ILE A 374 -23.10 -11.12 14.45
N SER A 375 -23.10 -10.28 15.48
CA SER A 375 -22.71 -8.87 15.37
C SER A 375 -21.28 -8.73 14.83
N LEU A 376 -20.34 -9.51 15.37
CA LEU A 376 -18.95 -9.55 14.93
C LEU A 376 -18.81 -10.09 13.50
N SER A 377 -19.59 -11.10 13.13
CA SER A 377 -19.65 -11.59 11.73
C SER A 377 -20.18 -10.53 10.76
N VAL A 378 -21.22 -9.79 11.15
CA VAL A 378 -21.80 -8.70 10.34
C VAL A 378 -20.77 -7.59 10.12
N ILE A 379 -20.01 -7.22 11.15
CA ILE A 379 -18.98 -6.18 11.06
C ILE A 379 -17.88 -6.58 10.07
N ILE A 380 -17.30 -7.78 10.22
CA ILE A 380 -16.29 -8.29 9.26
C ILE A 380 -16.88 -8.38 7.86
N SER A 381 -18.11 -8.91 7.75
CA SER A 381 -18.78 -9.07 6.45
C SER A 381 -19.08 -7.73 5.76
N ALA A 382 -19.38 -6.67 6.52
CA ALA A 382 -19.52 -5.33 5.99
C ALA A 382 -18.18 -4.82 5.42
N GLY A 383 -17.07 -5.10 6.10
CA GLY A 383 -15.72 -4.87 5.57
C GLY A 383 -15.46 -5.62 4.27
N THR A 384 -15.73 -6.94 4.24
CA THR A 384 -15.55 -7.78 3.05
C THR A 384 -16.41 -7.28 1.89
N LEU A 385 -17.66 -6.91 2.15
CA LEU A 385 -18.54 -6.28 1.17
C LEU A 385 -17.98 -4.94 0.67
N GLY A 386 -17.38 -4.15 1.55
CA GLY A 386 -16.69 -2.91 1.19
C GLY A 386 -15.59 -3.13 0.16
N ALA A 387 -14.80 -4.20 0.31
CA ALA A 387 -13.76 -4.56 -0.67
C ALA A 387 -14.33 -5.03 -2.04
N ALA A 388 -15.63 -5.31 -2.15
CA ALA A 388 -16.33 -5.52 -3.43
C ALA A 388 -16.98 -4.24 -3.97
N LEU A 389 -17.62 -3.47 -3.08
CA LEU A 389 -18.39 -2.27 -3.45
C LEU A 389 -17.51 -1.10 -3.84
N ILE A 390 -16.41 -0.85 -3.12
CA ILE A 390 -15.50 0.27 -3.41
C ILE A 390 -14.96 0.19 -4.84
N PRO A 391 -14.46 -0.98 -5.32
CA PRO A 391 -14.11 -1.19 -6.73
C PRO A 391 -15.21 -0.83 -7.73
N GLU A 392 -16.46 -1.22 -7.48
CA GLU A 392 -17.58 -0.87 -8.36
C GLU A 392 -17.78 0.64 -8.45
N PHE A 393 -17.71 1.34 -7.31
CA PHE A 393 -17.78 2.80 -7.29
C PHE A 393 -16.57 3.45 -7.99
N THR A 394 -15.36 2.89 -7.86
CA THR A 394 -14.19 3.38 -8.61
C THR A 394 -14.41 3.28 -10.12
N LYS A 395 -14.92 2.14 -10.61
CA LYS A 395 -15.18 1.90 -12.04
C LYS A 395 -16.12 2.93 -12.66
N LEU A 396 -17.05 3.50 -11.90
CA LEU A 396 -17.94 4.58 -12.36
C LEU A 396 -17.19 5.84 -12.81
N PHE A 397 -15.95 6.04 -12.35
CA PHE A 397 -15.12 7.20 -12.66
C PHE A 397 -13.93 6.87 -13.55
N THR A 398 -13.40 5.65 -13.46
CA THR A 398 -12.14 5.30 -14.12
C THR A 398 -12.28 4.35 -15.29
N SER A 399 -13.31 3.49 -15.37
CA SER A 399 -13.39 2.50 -16.47
C SER A 399 -13.53 3.20 -17.84
N PRO A 400 -12.92 2.66 -18.92
CA PRO A 400 -13.11 3.15 -20.30
C PRO A 400 -14.59 3.28 -20.70
N LYS A 401 -15.46 2.45 -20.12
CA LYS A 401 -16.90 2.43 -20.41
C LYS A 401 -17.71 3.46 -19.61
N SER A 402 -17.08 4.12 -18.63
CA SER A 402 -17.74 5.04 -17.72
C SER A 402 -18.17 6.34 -18.40
N ILE A 403 -19.19 7.01 -17.83
CA ILE A 403 -19.66 8.31 -18.33
C ILE A 403 -18.60 9.39 -18.07
N HIS A 404 -17.89 9.31 -16.94
CA HIS A 404 -16.84 10.28 -16.60
C HIS A 404 -15.64 10.22 -17.57
N VAL A 405 -15.17 9.03 -17.94
CA VAL A 405 -14.10 8.90 -18.93
C VAL A 405 -14.54 9.42 -20.30
N LYS A 406 -15.78 9.12 -20.71
CA LYS A 406 -16.34 9.67 -21.96
C LYS A 406 -16.38 11.20 -21.94
N GLU A 407 -16.74 11.80 -20.82
CA GLU A 407 -16.71 13.26 -20.65
C GLU A 407 -15.29 13.82 -20.74
N VAL A 408 -14.27 13.11 -20.23
CA VAL A 408 -12.86 13.52 -20.40
C VAL A 408 -12.46 13.50 -21.88
N VAL A 409 -12.86 12.47 -22.63
CA VAL A 409 -12.63 12.40 -24.08
C VAL A 409 -13.33 13.53 -24.81
N GLU A 410 -14.61 13.81 -24.49
CA GLU A 410 -15.36 14.89 -25.15
C GLU A 410 -14.79 16.28 -24.82
N ALA A 411 -14.46 16.54 -23.55
CA ALA A 411 -13.78 17.75 -23.15
C ALA A 411 -12.45 17.96 -23.89
N SER A 412 -11.73 16.88 -24.17
CA SER A 412 -10.48 16.92 -24.95
C SER A 412 -10.71 17.37 -26.39
N LYS A 413 -11.83 17.00 -27.00
CA LYS A 413 -12.20 17.46 -28.36
C LYS A 413 -12.54 18.94 -28.39
N GLU A 414 -13.31 19.39 -27.40
CA GLU A 414 -13.86 20.75 -27.36
C GLU A 414 -12.82 21.81 -26.96
N GLY A 415 -11.84 21.47 -26.11
CA GLY A 415 -10.88 22.46 -25.60
C GLY A 415 -9.48 21.92 -25.29
N GLY A 416 -9.11 20.80 -25.90
CA GLY A 416 -7.79 20.20 -25.80
C GLY A 416 -7.38 19.89 -24.36
N ALA A 417 -6.08 20.00 -24.08
CA ALA A 417 -5.51 19.64 -22.78
C ALA A 417 -6.12 20.43 -21.61
N SER A 418 -6.56 21.67 -21.82
CA SER A 418 -7.11 22.50 -20.75
C SER A 418 -8.42 21.95 -20.19
N LEU A 419 -9.37 21.63 -21.06
CA LEU A 419 -10.66 21.06 -20.64
C LEU A 419 -10.51 19.58 -20.26
N ASN A 420 -9.58 18.84 -20.88
CA ASN A 420 -9.22 17.49 -20.46
C ASN A 420 -8.82 17.46 -18.97
N ILE A 421 -7.88 18.33 -18.56
CA ILE A 421 -7.43 18.41 -17.16
C ILE A 421 -8.61 18.80 -16.25
N LEU A 422 -9.41 19.80 -16.62
CA LEU A 422 -10.56 20.17 -15.79
C LEU A 422 -11.56 19.01 -15.63
N SER A 423 -11.81 18.23 -16.68
CA SER A 423 -12.73 17.09 -16.64
C SER A 423 -12.24 15.96 -15.74
N GLY A 424 -10.94 15.62 -15.76
CA GLY A 424 -10.39 14.62 -14.84
C GLY A 424 -10.41 15.08 -13.38
N LEU A 425 -10.19 16.38 -13.11
CA LEU A 425 -10.39 16.95 -11.76
C LEU A 425 -11.85 16.85 -11.29
N VAL A 426 -12.81 17.02 -12.19
CA VAL A 426 -14.23 16.80 -11.90
C VAL A 426 -14.47 15.34 -11.52
N ALA A 427 -13.98 14.38 -12.32
CA ALA A 427 -14.11 12.95 -12.01
C ALA A 427 -13.51 12.60 -10.64
N GLY A 428 -12.30 13.10 -10.33
CA GLY A 428 -11.65 12.91 -9.03
C GLY A 428 -12.48 13.44 -7.85
N ASN A 429 -12.96 14.68 -7.93
CA ASN A 429 -13.73 15.30 -6.84
C ASN A 429 -15.07 14.60 -6.58
N PHE A 430 -15.81 14.26 -7.65
CA PHE A 430 -17.07 13.53 -7.51
C PHE A 430 -16.84 12.11 -6.96
N SER A 431 -15.75 11.44 -7.38
CA SER A 431 -15.40 10.13 -6.86
C SER A 431 -15.11 10.17 -5.35
N ALA A 432 -14.40 11.20 -4.88
CA ALA A 432 -14.07 11.39 -3.47
C ALA A 432 -15.33 11.54 -2.62
N PHE A 433 -16.32 12.29 -3.09
CA PHE A 433 -17.62 12.42 -2.43
C PHE A 433 -18.34 11.07 -2.31
N TRP A 434 -18.55 10.38 -3.45
CA TRP A 434 -19.33 9.15 -3.47
C TRP A 434 -18.66 8.01 -2.70
N GLN A 435 -17.34 7.88 -2.80
CA GLN A 435 -16.61 6.89 -2.01
C GLN A 435 -16.61 7.22 -0.53
N GLY A 436 -16.53 8.51 -0.15
CA GLY A 436 -16.74 8.95 1.23
C GLY A 436 -18.10 8.50 1.79
N MET A 437 -19.17 8.60 0.99
CA MET A 437 -20.51 8.11 1.38
C MET A 437 -20.56 6.59 1.54
N VAL A 438 -19.83 5.84 0.71
CA VAL A 438 -19.69 4.38 0.87
C VAL A 438 -18.97 4.05 2.18
N PHE A 439 -17.84 4.70 2.48
CA PHE A 439 -17.14 4.51 3.75
C PHE A 439 -18.02 4.85 4.95
N PHE A 440 -18.76 5.96 4.89
CA PHE A 440 -19.72 6.33 5.92
C PHE A 440 -20.78 5.26 6.14
N PHE A 441 -21.39 4.75 5.07
CA PHE A 441 -22.40 3.69 5.16
C PHE A 441 -21.83 2.41 5.80
N LEU A 442 -20.65 1.98 5.36
CA LEU A 442 -19.98 0.79 5.90
C LEU A 442 -19.64 0.96 7.39
N MET A 443 -19.04 2.10 7.76
CA MET A 443 -18.74 2.41 9.16
C MET A 443 -20.02 2.53 9.99
N PHE A 444 -21.10 3.08 9.45
CA PHE A 444 -22.39 3.15 10.12
C PHE A 444 -22.95 1.75 10.42
N VAL A 445 -22.84 0.81 9.47
CA VAL A 445 -23.23 -0.59 9.72
C VAL A 445 -22.42 -1.20 10.86
N ALA A 446 -21.10 -1.00 10.87
CA ALA A 446 -20.25 -1.49 11.95
C ALA A 446 -20.59 -0.84 13.31
N TYR A 447 -20.79 0.47 13.34
CA TYR A 447 -21.24 1.19 14.52
C TYR A 447 -22.58 0.64 15.03
N TYR A 448 -23.57 0.51 14.16
CA TYR A 448 -24.90 0.02 14.54
C TYR A 448 -24.81 -1.41 15.08
N ALA A 449 -24.08 -2.30 14.42
CA ALA A 449 -23.84 -3.67 14.89
C ALA A 449 -23.14 -3.71 16.27
N SER A 450 -22.24 -2.75 16.55
CA SER A 450 -21.56 -2.65 17.85
C SER A 450 -22.50 -2.35 19.02
N THR A 451 -23.70 -1.82 18.76
CA THR A 451 -24.67 -1.49 19.82
C THR A 451 -25.40 -2.71 20.40
N PHE A 452 -25.27 -3.88 19.75
CA PHE A 452 -25.92 -5.13 20.17
C PHE A 452 -25.07 -5.93 21.16
N GLY A 453 -24.77 -5.36 22.33
CA GLY A 453 -24.17 -6.07 23.47
C GLY A 453 -22.64 -6.07 23.54
N LEU A 454 -21.93 -5.47 22.57
CA LEU A 454 -20.46 -5.46 22.58
C LEU A 454 -19.90 -4.56 23.72
N GLY A 455 -20.66 -3.53 24.11
CA GLY A 455 -20.33 -2.65 25.24
C GLY A 455 -20.30 -3.35 26.60
N ASP A 456 -20.87 -4.55 26.72
CA ASP A 456 -20.81 -5.35 27.95
C ASP A 456 -19.44 -6.03 28.14
N MET A 457 -18.66 -6.18 27.06
CA MET A 457 -17.36 -6.89 27.08
C MET A 457 -16.15 -5.98 26.92
N MET A 458 -16.32 -4.81 26.30
CA MET A 458 -15.19 -3.90 26.03
C MET A 458 -15.58 -2.43 26.08
N ILE A 459 -14.61 -1.61 26.44
CA ILE A 459 -14.72 -0.15 26.30
C ILE A 459 -14.58 0.26 24.83
N TYR A 460 -15.33 1.29 24.42
CA TYR A 460 -15.33 1.82 23.05
C TYR A 460 -15.62 0.77 21.94
N PRO A 461 -16.75 0.03 22.03
CA PRO A 461 -17.09 -1.06 21.10
C PRO A 461 -17.19 -0.62 19.63
N SER A 462 -17.56 0.64 19.38
CA SER A 462 -17.64 1.19 18.02
C SER A 462 -16.28 1.25 17.33
N ILE A 463 -15.21 1.54 18.07
CA ILE A 463 -13.87 1.67 17.51
C ILE A 463 -13.29 0.31 17.17
N PHE A 464 -13.45 -0.66 18.07
CA PHE A 464 -13.11 -2.05 17.76
C PHE A 464 -13.84 -2.53 16.51
N SER A 465 -15.13 -2.18 16.38
CA SER A 465 -15.93 -2.53 15.21
C SER A 465 -15.43 -1.88 13.93
N PHE A 466 -14.90 -0.65 13.99
CA PHE A 466 -14.23 -0.04 12.85
C PHE A 466 -12.95 -0.80 12.48
N GLY A 467 -12.12 -1.17 13.46
CA GLY A 467 -10.96 -2.02 13.22
C GLY A 467 -11.32 -3.36 12.57
N LEU A 468 -12.39 -4.02 13.03
CA LEU A 468 -12.89 -5.26 12.44
C LEU A 468 -13.44 -5.07 11.03
N LEU A 469 -14.00 -3.91 10.72
CA LEU A 469 -14.42 -3.56 9.37
C LEU A 469 -13.22 -3.38 8.43
N ALA A 470 -12.14 -2.72 8.88
CA ALA A 470 -10.88 -2.67 8.12
C ALA A 470 -10.31 -4.07 7.89
N PHE A 471 -10.33 -4.90 8.92
CA PHE A 471 -9.93 -6.30 8.85
C PHE A 471 -10.77 -7.09 7.84
N GLY A 472 -12.09 -6.87 7.79
CA GLY A 472 -12.97 -7.48 6.81
C GLY A 472 -12.65 -7.09 5.37
N MET A 473 -12.24 -5.84 5.12
CA MET A 473 -11.77 -5.42 3.78
C MET A 473 -10.50 -6.19 3.34
N LEU A 474 -9.70 -6.67 4.30
CA LEU A 474 -8.57 -7.58 4.07
C LEU A 474 -9.00 -9.05 3.92
N GLY A 475 -10.29 -9.35 3.98
CA GLY A 475 -10.86 -10.69 3.79
C GLY A 475 -10.57 -11.32 2.43
N MET A 476 -10.13 -10.52 1.46
CA MET A 476 -9.85 -10.92 0.09
C MET A 476 -8.45 -10.54 -0.38
N GLY A 477 -7.52 -10.16 0.51
CA GLY A 477 -6.29 -9.54 0.02
C GLY A 477 -5.39 -10.38 -0.89
N PRO A 478 -5.35 -11.74 -0.89
CA PRO A 478 -4.62 -12.44 -1.95
C PRO A 478 -5.21 -12.11 -3.33
N ILE A 479 -6.53 -11.92 -3.41
CA ILE A 479 -7.26 -11.53 -4.62
C ILE A 479 -7.11 -10.04 -4.91
N THR A 480 -7.18 -9.16 -3.90
CA THR A 480 -6.92 -7.73 -4.08
C THR A 480 -5.53 -7.49 -4.67
N ILE A 481 -4.50 -8.18 -4.14
CA ILE A 481 -3.15 -8.12 -4.69
C ILE A 481 -3.06 -8.78 -6.07
N ALA A 482 -3.85 -9.83 -6.34
CA ALA A 482 -3.84 -10.48 -7.63
C ALA A 482 -4.40 -9.59 -8.75
N VAL A 483 -5.49 -8.87 -8.48
CA VAL A 483 -6.08 -7.94 -9.46
C VAL A 483 -5.28 -6.66 -9.60
N ASP A 484 -4.59 -6.20 -8.55
CA ASP A 484 -3.68 -5.06 -8.63
C ASP A 484 -2.42 -5.42 -9.43
N SER A 485 -1.77 -6.55 -9.10
CA SER A 485 -0.62 -7.09 -9.83
C SER A 485 -0.92 -7.49 -11.28
N TYR A 486 -2.20 -7.58 -11.66
CA TYR A 486 -2.60 -7.83 -13.03
C TYR A 486 -2.09 -6.72 -13.96
N GLY A 487 -2.29 -5.45 -13.56
CA GLY A 487 -1.91 -4.27 -14.34
C GLY A 487 -0.44 -4.22 -14.78
N PRO A 488 0.55 -4.22 -13.86
CA PRO A 488 1.96 -4.12 -14.25
C PRO A 488 2.45 -5.31 -15.09
N VAL A 489 1.77 -6.46 -15.05
CA VAL A 489 2.10 -7.59 -15.92
C VAL A 489 1.59 -7.35 -17.34
N THR A 490 0.37 -6.83 -17.49
CA THR A 490 -0.23 -6.55 -18.81
C THR A 490 0.46 -5.40 -19.52
N ASP A 491 0.77 -4.35 -18.77
CA ASP A 491 1.48 -3.16 -19.24
C ASP A 491 2.85 -3.54 -19.84
N ASN A 492 3.70 -4.18 -19.02
CA ASN A 492 5.01 -4.65 -19.51
C ASN A 492 4.92 -5.73 -20.61
N ALA A 493 3.83 -6.48 -20.70
CA ALA A 493 3.68 -7.44 -21.79
C ALA A 493 3.55 -6.70 -23.14
N GLN A 494 2.88 -5.55 -23.16
CA GLN A 494 2.82 -4.66 -24.31
C GLN A 494 4.20 -4.10 -24.64
N SER A 495 4.92 -3.53 -23.67
CA SER A 495 6.25 -2.97 -23.93
C SER A 495 7.25 -4.03 -24.38
N ILE A 496 7.23 -5.23 -23.79
CA ILE A 496 8.10 -6.34 -24.21
C ILE A 496 7.79 -6.76 -25.64
N TYR A 497 6.53 -6.74 -26.05
CA TYR A 497 6.15 -7.03 -27.42
C TYR A 497 6.84 -6.08 -28.40
N GLU A 498 6.71 -4.77 -28.19
CA GLU A 498 7.32 -3.74 -29.05
C GLU A 498 8.86 -3.79 -28.98
N LEU A 499 9.44 -3.82 -27.78
CA LEU A 499 10.89 -3.88 -27.55
C LEU A 499 11.58 -5.14 -28.11
N SER A 500 10.81 -6.22 -28.29
CA SER A 500 11.33 -7.47 -28.85
C SER A 500 11.55 -7.41 -30.35
N LEU A 501 10.99 -6.39 -31.03
CA LEU A 501 11.10 -6.22 -32.48
C LEU A 501 10.63 -7.46 -33.27
N ILE A 502 9.71 -8.24 -32.70
CA ILE A 502 9.27 -9.52 -33.26
C ILE A 502 8.57 -9.36 -34.62
N GLU A 503 8.07 -8.17 -34.93
CA GLU A 503 7.43 -7.84 -36.21
C GLU A 503 8.40 -7.45 -37.32
N GLU A 504 9.68 -7.17 -37.04
CA GLU A 504 10.64 -6.68 -38.05
C GLU A 504 10.80 -7.65 -39.24
N ASN A 505 10.75 -8.95 -38.95
CA ASN A 505 10.91 -10.00 -39.95
C ASN A 505 9.82 -11.05 -39.80
N ARG A 506 8.57 -10.63 -40.06
CA ARG A 506 7.37 -11.47 -39.91
C ARG A 506 7.49 -12.82 -40.61
N GLU A 507 8.11 -12.88 -41.79
CA GLU A 507 8.27 -14.13 -42.54
C GLU A 507 9.18 -15.13 -41.81
N ALA A 508 10.39 -14.70 -41.43
CA ALA A 508 11.33 -15.58 -40.73
C ALA A 508 10.81 -15.98 -39.35
N VAL A 509 10.23 -15.02 -38.62
CA VAL A 509 9.67 -15.26 -37.27
C VAL A 509 8.46 -16.18 -37.35
N THR A 510 7.58 -16.03 -38.35
CA THR A 510 6.44 -16.94 -38.53
C THR A 510 6.91 -18.37 -38.76
N ALA A 511 7.89 -18.56 -39.65
CA ALA A 511 8.45 -19.89 -39.90
C ALA A 511 9.14 -20.49 -38.65
N GLU A 512 9.83 -19.67 -37.86
CA GLU A 512 10.42 -20.08 -36.58
C GLU A 512 9.34 -20.48 -35.56
N ILE A 513 8.30 -19.65 -35.39
CA ILE A 513 7.21 -19.91 -34.45
C ILE A 513 6.44 -21.18 -34.83
N GLU A 514 6.10 -21.36 -36.09
CA GLU A 514 5.39 -22.55 -36.56
C GLU A 514 6.21 -23.82 -36.34
N LYS A 515 7.52 -23.76 -36.59
CA LYS A 515 8.43 -24.90 -36.41
C LYS A 515 8.66 -25.24 -34.94
N ASP A 516 8.97 -24.25 -34.10
CA ASP A 516 9.47 -24.48 -32.74
C ASP A 516 8.34 -24.46 -31.68
N PHE A 517 7.19 -23.83 -32.00
CA PHE A 517 6.06 -23.65 -31.08
C PHE A 517 4.73 -24.21 -31.60
N GLY A 518 4.59 -24.48 -32.90
CA GLY A 518 3.47 -25.24 -33.46
C GLY A 518 2.15 -24.46 -33.57
N PHE A 519 2.22 -23.14 -33.73
CA PHE A 519 1.05 -22.30 -34.03
C PHE A 519 1.41 -21.20 -35.03
N THR A 520 0.43 -20.69 -35.76
CA THR A 520 0.61 -19.54 -36.66
C THR A 520 0.35 -18.25 -35.87
N PRO A 521 1.32 -17.31 -35.79
CA PRO A 521 1.17 -16.07 -35.05
C PRO A 521 0.18 -15.10 -35.72
N ASP A 522 -0.56 -14.35 -34.92
CA ASP A 522 -1.33 -13.19 -35.39
C ASP A 522 -0.90 -11.92 -34.69
N PHE A 523 -0.33 -11.02 -35.47
CA PHE A 523 0.26 -9.77 -34.99
C PHE A 523 -0.80 -8.69 -34.72
N GLU A 524 -1.87 -8.61 -35.50
CA GLU A 524 -2.90 -7.57 -35.33
C GLU A 524 -3.77 -7.84 -34.11
N LYS A 525 -4.27 -9.08 -33.97
CA LYS A 525 -5.08 -9.48 -32.83
C LYS A 525 -4.27 -9.50 -31.54
N SER A 526 -2.97 -9.78 -31.63
CA SER A 526 -2.03 -9.70 -30.51
C SER A 526 -1.97 -8.29 -29.91
N LYS A 527 -1.75 -7.25 -30.75
CA LYS A 527 -1.74 -5.85 -30.29
C LYS A 527 -3.04 -5.45 -29.63
N TYR A 528 -4.17 -5.72 -30.30
CA TYR A 528 -5.50 -5.46 -29.74
C TYR A 528 -5.68 -6.10 -28.36
N PHE A 529 -5.30 -7.38 -28.21
CA PHE A 529 -5.46 -8.05 -26.92
C PHE A 529 -4.52 -7.53 -25.85
N LEU A 530 -3.29 -7.13 -26.18
CA LEU A 530 -2.36 -6.53 -25.23
C LEU A 530 -2.91 -5.20 -24.72
N GLU A 531 -3.33 -4.31 -25.62
CA GLU A 531 -3.92 -3.00 -25.28
C GLU A 531 -5.25 -3.14 -24.50
N ALA A 532 -6.12 -4.07 -24.91
CA ALA A 532 -7.38 -4.32 -24.19
C ALA A 532 -7.16 -4.89 -22.78
N ASN A 533 -6.11 -5.71 -22.61
CA ASN A 533 -5.71 -6.21 -21.29
C ASN A 533 -5.13 -5.11 -20.41
N ASP A 534 -4.32 -4.22 -20.99
CA ASP A 534 -3.75 -3.08 -20.30
C ASP A 534 -4.85 -2.14 -19.78
N GLY A 535 -5.85 -1.79 -20.60
CA GLY A 535 -7.00 -1.00 -20.16
C GLY A 535 -7.80 -1.64 -19.01
N ALA A 536 -7.96 -2.96 -19.02
CA ALA A 536 -8.53 -3.69 -17.89
C ALA A 536 -7.60 -3.66 -16.65
N GLY A 537 -6.29 -3.83 -16.86
CA GLY A 537 -5.25 -3.69 -15.85
C GLY A 537 -5.30 -2.33 -15.15
N ASN A 538 -5.36 -1.23 -15.89
CA ASN A 538 -5.46 0.14 -15.37
C ASN A 538 -6.72 0.34 -14.53
N THR A 539 -7.85 -0.23 -14.98
CA THR A 539 -9.09 -0.21 -14.21
C THR A 539 -8.93 -0.94 -12.86
N PHE A 540 -8.37 -2.15 -12.84
CA PHE A 540 -8.23 -2.91 -11.60
C PHE A 540 -7.14 -2.39 -10.66
N LYS A 541 -6.03 -1.89 -11.21
CA LYS A 541 -5.02 -1.09 -10.50
C LYS A 541 -5.69 0.12 -9.81
N ALA A 542 -6.56 0.85 -10.52
CA ALA A 542 -7.31 1.94 -9.92
C ALA A 542 -8.29 1.46 -8.83
N THR A 543 -8.98 0.33 -9.02
CA THR A 543 -9.94 -0.17 -8.03
C THR A 543 -9.33 -0.62 -6.71
N ALA A 544 -8.10 -1.16 -6.73
CA ALA A 544 -7.43 -1.62 -5.53
C ALA A 544 -6.97 -0.48 -4.62
N LYS A 545 -6.59 0.67 -5.20
CA LYS A 545 -6.04 1.83 -4.46
C LYS A 545 -7.01 2.37 -3.38
N PRO A 546 -8.29 2.69 -3.66
CA PRO A 546 -9.26 3.11 -2.64
C PRO A 546 -9.52 2.07 -1.55
N VAL A 547 -9.44 0.76 -1.87
CA VAL A 547 -9.60 -0.30 -0.87
C VAL A 547 -8.43 -0.27 0.12
N LEU A 548 -7.19 -0.18 -0.38
CA LEU A 548 -5.97 -0.15 0.44
C LEU A 548 -5.85 1.11 1.31
N ILE A 549 -6.22 2.29 0.79
CA ILE A 549 -6.24 3.50 1.63
C ILE A 549 -7.39 3.47 2.64
N GLY A 550 -8.55 2.90 2.27
CA GLY A 550 -9.69 2.73 3.15
C GLY A 550 -9.36 1.88 4.38
N THR A 551 -8.72 0.73 4.17
CA THR A 551 -8.24 -0.13 5.26
C THR A 551 -7.26 0.60 6.17
N ALA A 552 -6.33 1.36 5.59
CA ALA A 552 -5.34 2.09 6.36
C ALA A 552 -5.92 3.22 7.20
N VAL A 553 -6.90 3.96 6.70
CA VAL A 553 -7.53 5.06 7.46
C VAL A 553 -8.35 4.52 8.62
N VAL A 554 -9.11 3.45 8.38
CA VAL A 554 -9.92 2.80 9.42
C VAL A 554 -9.02 2.06 10.43
N GLY A 555 -7.96 1.40 9.96
CA GLY A 555 -6.96 0.75 10.80
C GLY A 555 -6.14 1.74 11.63
N ALA A 556 -5.66 2.83 11.02
CA ALA A 556 -4.97 3.92 11.72
C ALA A 556 -5.88 4.57 12.77
N THR A 557 -7.18 4.76 12.49
CA THR A 557 -8.13 5.24 13.50
C THR A 557 -8.17 4.31 14.71
N THR A 558 -8.19 2.98 14.49
CA THR A 558 -8.17 1.99 15.57
C THR A 558 -6.88 2.08 16.40
N MET A 559 -5.73 2.22 15.75
CA MET A 559 -4.43 2.44 16.42
C MET A 559 -4.39 3.75 17.22
N ILE A 560 -4.91 4.85 16.66
CA ILE A 560 -4.96 6.13 17.36
C ILE A 560 -5.78 6.01 18.65
N PHE A 561 -6.88 5.25 18.62
CA PHE A 561 -7.65 4.98 19.82
C PHE A 561 -6.94 4.06 20.82
N ALA A 562 -6.17 3.06 20.37
CA ALA A 562 -5.29 2.31 21.25
C ALA A 562 -4.33 3.26 22.00
N LEU A 563 -3.72 4.21 21.28
CA LEU A 563 -2.88 5.25 21.88
C LEU A 563 -3.65 6.14 22.87
N ILE A 564 -4.91 6.49 22.60
CA ILE A 564 -5.74 7.23 23.57
C ILE A 564 -5.97 6.41 24.85
N LEU A 565 -6.18 5.09 24.74
CA LEU A 565 -6.30 4.21 25.91
C LEU A 565 -4.97 4.12 26.67
N THR A 566 -3.85 4.08 25.97
CA THR A 566 -2.51 4.15 26.55
C THR A 566 -2.28 5.45 27.30
N ILE A 567 -2.70 6.59 26.74
CA ILE A 567 -2.69 7.90 27.41
C ILE A 567 -3.58 7.89 28.66
N LYS A 568 -4.75 7.25 28.61
CA LYS A 568 -5.62 7.10 29.79
C LYS A 568 -4.92 6.32 30.89
N HIS A 569 -4.33 5.16 30.56
CA HIS A 569 -3.63 4.33 31.54
C HIS A 569 -2.35 4.98 32.07
N SER A 570 -1.63 5.71 31.22
CA SER A 570 -0.38 6.36 31.58
C SER A 570 -0.57 7.70 32.28
N LEU A 571 -1.50 8.56 31.85
CA LEU A 571 -1.63 9.92 32.40
C LEU A 571 -2.90 10.13 33.22
N GLY A 572 -3.83 9.16 33.25
CA GLY A 572 -5.13 9.31 33.90
C GLY A 572 -6.08 10.25 33.16
N VAL A 573 -5.77 10.62 31.92
CA VAL A 573 -6.59 11.53 31.10
C VAL A 573 -7.72 10.74 30.47
N GLU A 574 -8.95 11.16 30.69
CA GLU A 574 -10.09 10.46 30.12
C GLU A 574 -10.13 10.66 28.59
N PRO A 575 -10.43 9.62 27.79
CA PRO A 575 -10.44 9.72 26.32
C PRO A 575 -11.35 10.83 25.76
N ALA A 576 -12.43 11.16 26.48
CA ALA A 576 -13.33 12.25 26.13
C ALA A 576 -12.68 13.64 26.26
N GLU A 577 -11.67 13.79 27.11
CA GLU A 577 -10.89 15.03 27.24
C GLU A 577 -9.85 15.15 26.12
N VAL A 578 -9.32 14.02 25.66
CA VAL A 578 -8.37 13.97 24.53
C VAL A 578 -9.06 14.36 23.22
N LEU A 579 -10.26 13.84 22.95
CA LEU A 579 -11.04 14.14 21.74
C LEU A 579 -12.14 15.18 22.00
N ASN A 580 -11.74 16.39 22.41
CA ASN A 580 -12.67 17.49 22.69
C ASN A 580 -12.47 18.66 21.72
N LEU A 581 -13.47 18.98 20.90
CA LEU A 581 -13.42 20.12 19.97
C LEU A 581 -13.32 21.49 20.66
N LEU A 582 -13.69 21.60 21.93
CA LEU A 582 -13.52 22.81 22.72
C LEU A 582 -12.06 23.00 23.17
N ASN A 583 -11.22 21.97 23.08
CA ASN A 583 -9.80 22.07 23.30
C ASN A 583 -9.13 22.72 22.07
N PRO A 584 -8.47 23.89 22.19
CA PRO A 584 -7.81 24.54 21.04
C PRO A 584 -6.73 23.66 20.39
N TYR A 585 -6.06 22.79 21.17
CA TYR A 585 -5.06 21.87 20.65
C TYR A 585 -5.64 20.87 19.65
N THR A 586 -6.90 20.45 19.84
CA THR A 586 -7.61 19.59 18.88
C THR A 586 -7.76 20.28 17.52
N ILE A 587 -8.17 21.55 17.52
CA ILE A 587 -8.33 22.35 16.29
C ILE A 587 -6.97 22.53 15.60
N PHE A 588 -5.91 22.81 16.36
CA PHE A 588 -4.56 22.94 15.81
C PHE A 588 -4.07 21.63 15.20
N GLY A 589 -4.37 20.49 15.83
CA GLY A 589 -4.01 19.18 15.28
C GLY A 589 -4.67 18.95 13.92
N PHE A 590 -5.97 19.26 13.80
CA PHE A 590 -6.67 19.19 12.50
C PHE A 590 -6.07 20.09 11.43
N LEU A 591 -5.70 21.33 11.79
CA LEU A 591 -5.08 22.24 10.83
C LEU A 591 -3.71 21.73 10.35
N LEU A 592 -2.89 21.25 11.29
CA LEU A 592 -1.53 20.78 11.00
C LEU A 592 -1.54 19.49 10.17
N GLY A 593 -2.45 18.55 10.47
CA GLY A 593 -2.52 17.31 9.71
C GLY A 593 -2.95 17.55 8.26
N GLY A 594 -3.97 18.39 8.04
CA GLY A 594 -4.34 18.83 6.69
C GLY A 594 -3.17 19.51 5.94
N ALA A 595 -2.43 20.40 6.61
CA ALA A 595 -1.27 21.06 6.01
C ALA A 595 -0.18 20.07 5.58
N VAL A 596 0.09 19.02 6.39
CA VAL A 596 1.07 17.98 6.06
C VAL A 596 0.63 17.14 4.86
N ILE A 597 -0.65 16.79 4.74
CA ILE A 597 -1.17 16.04 3.58
C ILE A 597 -0.97 16.82 2.27
N TYR A 598 -1.35 18.10 2.25
CA TYR A 598 -1.20 18.93 1.05
C TYR A 598 0.26 19.20 0.70
N TRP A 599 1.11 19.44 1.71
CA TRP A 599 2.55 19.55 1.49
C TRP A 599 3.12 18.24 0.91
N PHE A 600 2.75 17.09 1.47
CA PHE A 600 3.22 15.79 1.02
C PHE A 600 2.90 15.57 -0.46
N SER A 601 1.64 15.76 -0.87
CA SER A 601 1.23 15.63 -2.27
C SER A 601 2.00 16.58 -3.19
N GLY A 602 2.23 17.83 -2.77
CA GLY A 602 3.04 18.77 -3.55
C GLY A 602 4.51 18.36 -3.65
N ALA A 603 5.10 17.87 -2.56
CA ALA A 603 6.50 17.46 -2.50
C ALA A 603 6.79 16.21 -3.35
N SER A 604 5.88 15.23 -3.35
CA SER A 604 5.98 14.03 -4.19
C SER A 604 5.87 14.38 -5.67
N ILE A 605 4.89 15.21 -6.06
CA ILE A 605 4.75 15.71 -7.44
C ILE A 605 6.00 16.47 -7.85
N GLN A 606 6.51 17.38 -7.01
CA GLN A 606 7.72 18.14 -7.32
C GLN A 606 8.95 17.25 -7.56
N ALA A 607 9.08 16.16 -6.80
CA ALA A 607 10.15 15.19 -7.00
C ALA A 607 10.06 14.52 -8.38
N VAL A 608 8.85 14.09 -8.77
CA VAL A 608 8.58 13.52 -10.10
C VAL A 608 8.85 14.55 -11.19
N THR A 609 8.25 15.74 -11.12
CA THR A 609 8.41 16.80 -12.14
C THR A 609 9.88 17.13 -12.40
N THR A 610 10.69 17.19 -11.34
CA THR A 610 12.12 17.51 -11.45
C THR A 610 12.91 16.37 -12.05
N GLY A 611 12.65 15.14 -11.63
CA GLY A 611 13.31 13.97 -12.19
C GLY A 611 12.92 13.73 -13.65
N ALA A 612 11.63 13.82 -13.97
CA ALA A 612 11.08 13.68 -15.31
C ALA A 612 11.74 14.68 -16.26
N SER A 613 11.81 15.96 -15.89
CA SER A 613 12.51 16.97 -16.71
C SER A 613 13.96 16.60 -17.04
N ARG A 614 14.68 15.97 -16.11
CA ARG A 614 16.07 15.52 -16.32
C ARG A 614 16.14 14.27 -17.18
N ALA A 615 15.22 13.31 -16.99
CA ALA A 615 15.10 12.13 -17.82
C ALA A 615 14.74 12.50 -19.26
N THR A 616 13.71 13.34 -19.45
CA THR A 616 13.30 13.88 -20.76
C THR A 616 14.46 14.57 -21.48
N ALA A 617 15.20 15.45 -20.80
CA ALA A 617 16.35 16.11 -21.42
C ALA A 617 17.43 15.10 -21.87
N PHE A 618 17.76 14.13 -21.00
CA PHE A 618 18.72 13.09 -21.34
C PHE A 618 18.26 12.24 -22.52
N ILE A 619 17.00 11.77 -22.52
CA ILE A 619 16.43 10.95 -23.59
C ILE A 619 16.45 11.73 -24.90
N LYS A 620 16.00 12.99 -24.88
CA LYS A 620 15.98 13.86 -26.05
C LYS A 620 17.35 14.04 -26.69
N ASP A 621 18.40 14.18 -25.88
CA ASP A 621 19.76 14.40 -26.37
C ASP A 621 20.44 13.10 -26.87
N ASN A 622 19.90 11.93 -26.54
CA ASN A 622 20.52 10.62 -26.81
C ASN A 622 19.69 9.69 -27.70
N ILE A 623 18.42 10.01 -27.98
CA ILE A 623 17.59 9.23 -28.90
C ILE A 623 18.10 9.38 -30.34
N ASN A 624 18.21 8.25 -31.06
CA ASN A 624 18.66 8.25 -32.46
C ASN A 624 17.54 7.73 -33.36
N LEU A 625 17.00 8.63 -34.18
CA LEU A 625 15.90 8.35 -35.11
C LEU A 625 16.36 8.29 -36.58
N ASP A 626 17.68 8.26 -36.84
CA ASP A 626 18.20 8.06 -38.20
C ASP A 626 17.70 6.71 -38.77
N PRO A 627 17.12 6.67 -39.98
CA PRO A 627 16.67 5.43 -40.62
C PRO A 627 17.75 4.34 -40.73
N ASN A 628 19.03 4.71 -40.72
CA ASN A 628 20.17 3.78 -40.81
C ASN A 628 20.72 3.38 -39.43
N ALA A 629 20.24 3.98 -38.34
CA ALA A 629 20.65 3.63 -37.00
C ALA A 629 20.05 2.27 -36.57
N PRO A 630 20.65 1.60 -35.58
CA PRO A 630 20.02 0.46 -34.94
C PRO A 630 18.61 0.85 -34.46
N LYS A 631 17.61 0.02 -34.77
CA LYS A 631 16.21 0.24 -34.34
C LYS A 631 15.97 -0.02 -32.86
N LYS A 632 17.04 -0.13 -32.07
CA LYS A 632 16.99 -0.36 -30.63
C LYS A 632 18.01 0.55 -29.94
N ALA A 633 17.62 1.13 -28.81
CA ALA A 633 18.50 1.93 -27.97
C ALA A 633 19.66 1.10 -27.39
N ASP A 634 20.82 1.75 -27.19
CA ASP A 634 21.94 1.13 -26.47
C ASP A 634 21.54 0.89 -25.01
N ILE A 635 21.76 -0.33 -24.53
CA ILE A 635 21.53 -0.75 -23.14
C ILE A 635 22.22 0.19 -22.14
N LYS A 636 23.39 0.76 -22.49
CA LYS A 636 24.09 1.74 -21.66
C LYS A 636 23.26 3.00 -21.44
N MET A 637 22.55 3.47 -22.47
CA MET A 637 21.70 4.65 -22.37
C MET A 637 20.47 4.36 -21.50
N SER A 638 19.83 3.19 -21.66
CA SER A 638 18.74 2.78 -20.78
C SER A 638 19.16 2.67 -19.32
N LYS A 639 20.35 2.12 -19.04
CA LYS A 639 20.90 2.09 -17.67
C LYS A 639 21.16 3.49 -17.11
N ALA A 640 21.59 4.43 -17.94
CA ALA A 640 21.78 5.82 -17.52
C ALA A 640 20.44 6.49 -17.16
N VAL A 641 19.37 6.25 -17.93
CA VAL A 641 18.02 6.73 -17.57
C VAL A 641 17.58 6.17 -16.21
N VAL A 642 17.77 4.86 -15.98
CA VAL A 642 17.46 4.24 -14.67
C VAL A 642 18.28 4.84 -13.52
N GLU A 643 19.55 5.15 -13.74
CA GLU A 643 20.38 5.81 -12.73
C GLU A 643 19.84 7.21 -12.39
N ILE A 644 19.43 7.99 -13.41
CA ILE A 644 18.79 9.30 -13.22
C ILE A 644 17.51 9.13 -12.39
N CYS A 645 16.61 8.23 -12.78
CA CYS A 645 15.35 7.96 -12.07
C CYS A 645 15.62 7.59 -10.61
N THR A 646 16.56 6.66 -10.36
CA THR A 646 16.92 6.19 -9.01
C THR A 646 17.43 7.32 -8.14
N LYS A 647 18.32 8.17 -8.67
CA LYS A 647 18.94 9.27 -7.92
C LYS A 647 17.89 10.30 -7.47
N TYR A 648 16.97 10.67 -8.36
CA TYR A 648 15.93 11.65 -8.04
C TYR A 648 14.84 11.06 -7.14
N ALA A 649 14.50 9.78 -7.32
CA ALA A 649 13.62 9.05 -6.41
C ALA A 649 14.16 9.03 -4.97
N GLN A 650 15.43 8.67 -4.78
CA GLN A 650 16.07 8.66 -3.45
C GLN A 650 16.18 10.07 -2.84
N LYS A 651 16.53 11.09 -3.65
CA LYS A 651 16.61 12.48 -3.18
C LYS A 651 15.24 13.01 -2.74
N GLY A 652 14.18 12.73 -3.52
CA GLY A 652 12.80 13.06 -3.18
C GLY A 652 12.35 12.36 -1.90
N MET A 653 12.51 11.03 -1.86
CA MET A 653 12.14 10.21 -0.70
C MET A 653 12.86 10.65 0.58
N LEU A 654 14.16 10.95 0.53
CA LEU A 654 14.90 11.43 1.71
C LEU A 654 14.30 12.74 2.26
N ASN A 655 13.92 13.68 1.37
CA ASN A 655 13.33 14.93 1.82
C ASN A 655 11.99 14.72 2.50
N ILE A 656 11.14 13.90 1.87
CA ILE A 656 9.80 13.57 2.34
C ILE A 656 9.87 12.83 3.68
N PHE A 657 10.70 11.79 3.76
CA PHE A 657 10.84 10.96 4.96
C PHE A 657 11.31 11.77 6.16
N ILE A 658 12.37 12.58 6.01
CA ILE A 658 12.90 13.35 7.15
C ILE A 658 11.86 14.36 7.62
N ALA A 659 11.12 15.00 6.72
CA ALA A 659 10.05 15.92 7.12
C ALA A 659 8.91 15.19 7.85
N ILE A 660 8.40 14.07 7.33
CA ILE A 660 7.34 13.27 8.00
C ILE A 660 7.80 12.79 9.37
N PHE A 661 8.99 12.17 9.43
CA PHE A 661 9.59 11.69 10.68
C PHE A 661 9.75 12.83 11.69
N SER A 662 10.25 13.98 11.25
CA SER A 662 10.43 15.14 12.11
C SER A 662 9.11 15.78 12.52
N PHE A 663 8.08 15.81 11.67
CA PHE A 663 6.75 16.28 12.06
C PHE A 663 6.10 15.38 13.10
N ALA A 664 6.20 14.06 12.93
CA ALA A 664 5.69 13.10 13.90
C ALA A 664 6.31 13.33 15.29
N LEU A 665 7.66 13.41 15.37
CA LEU A 665 8.36 13.72 16.62
C LEU A 665 8.03 15.13 17.14
N ALA A 666 8.03 16.14 16.26
CA ALA A 666 7.78 17.52 16.64
C ALA A 666 6.41 17.66 17.31
N PHE A 667 5.36 17.19 16.65
CA PHE A 667 4.01 17.34 17.15
C PHE A 667 3.74 16.42 18.35
N ALA A 668 4.30 15.21 18.41
CA ALA A 668 4.22 14.37 19.61
C ALA A 668 4.87 15.07 20.82
N PHE A 669 6.08 15.61 20.65
CA PHE A 669 6.84 16.23 21.73
C PHE A 669 6.27 17.59 22.17
N LEU A 670 5.69 18.35 21.26
CA LEU A 670 4.94 19.57 21.57
C LEU A 670 3.58 19.28 22.25
N SER A 671 3.12 18.03 22.16
CA SER A 671 1.90 17.55 22.84
C SER A 671 2.18 16.97 24.22
N ALA A 672 3.45 16.95 24.66
CA ALA A 672 3.79 16.48 25.99
C ALA A 672 3.08 17.34 27.05
N PRO A 673 2.53 16.74 28.12
CA PRO A 673 1.90 17.51 29.19
C PRO A 673 2.94 18.37 29.92
N THR A 674 2.53 19.55 30.38
CA THR A 674 3.39 20.48 31.11
C THR A 674 3.48 20.12 32.60
N GLU A 675 4.55 20.56 33.27
CA GLU A 675 4.82 20.23 34.69
C GLU A 675 3.76 20.76 35.67
N ASP A 676 2.93 21.71 35.24
CA ASP A 676 1.80 22.26 35.99
C ASP A 676 0.54 21.36 35.97
N GLY A 677 0.59 20.20 35.30
CA GLY A 677 -0.52 19.26 35.23
C GLY A 677 -1.55 19.59 34.14
N ASN A 678 -1.20 20.44 33.17
CA ASN A 678 -2.06 20.68 32.02
C ASN A 678 -1.90 19.58 30.95
N PHE A 679 -2.97 18.82 30.74
CA PHE A 679 -3.02 17.70 29.78
C PHE A 679 -3.69 18.06 28.45
N LEU A 680 -4.23 19.28 28.31
CA LEU A 680 -4.84 19.73 27.05
C LEU A 680 -3.92 19.59 25.82
N PRO A 681 -2.58 19.80 25.91
CA PRO A 681 -1.69 19.64 24.76
C PRO A 681 -1.70 18.25 24.13
N VAL A 682 -2.02 17.20 24.89
CA VAL A 682 -2.04 15.81 24.41
C VAL A 682 -2.99 15.62 23.22
N SER A 683 -4.08 16.39 23.17
CA SER A 683 -5.04 16.37 22.08
C SER A 683 -4.47 16.80 20.72
N LEU A 684 -3.37 17.58 20.71
CA LEU A 684 -2.76 18.10 19.48
C LEU A 684 -2.30 16.95 18.58
N PHE A 685 -1.48 16.04 19.12
CA PHE A 685 -0.92 14.94 18.33
C PHE A 685 -1.98 13.94 17.88
N ILE A 686 -2.92 13.60 18.77
CA ILE A 686 -4.03 12.70 18.45
C ILE A 686 -4.89 13.26 17.31
N SER A 687 -5.24 14.54 17.39
CA SER A 687 -6.05 15.20 16.36
C SER A 687 -5.27 15.38 15.06
N TYR A 688 -3.96 15.57 15.12
CA TYR A 688 -3.06 15.56 13.96
C TYR A 688 -3.08 14.21 13.23
N LEU A 689 -2.98 13.08 13.96
CA LEU A 689 -3.04 11.75 13.37
C LEU A 689 -4.40 11.47 12.72
N LEU A 690 -5.51 11.79 13.40
CA LEU A 690 -6.86 11.67 12.84
C LEU A 690 -7.00 12.53 11.57
N SER A 691 -6.48 13.75 11.60
CA SER A 691 -6.51 14.65 10.45
C SER A 691 -5.75 14.10 9.26
N ILE A 692 -4.54 13.56 9.46
CA ILE A 692 -3.76 12.95 8.38
C ILE A 692 -4.53 11.79 7.75
N ALA A 693 -5.20 10.97 8.57
CA ALA A 693 -6.01 9.87 8.07
C ALA A 693 -7.20 10.36 7.22
N PHE A 694 -8.01 11.31 7.72
CA PHE A 694 -9.19 11.78 6.98
C PHE A 694 -8.85 12.62 5.74
N PHE A 695 -7.95 13.61 5.86
CA PHE A 695 -7.53 14.39 4.68
C PHE A 695 -6.77 13.52 3.69
N GLY A 696 -5.95 12.59 4.18
CA GLY A 696 -5.23 11.63 3.34
C GLY A 696 -6.17 10.70 2.57
N LEU A 697 -7.27 10.23 3.17
CA LEU A 697 -8.29 9.42 2.50
C LEU A 697 -8.83 10.11 1.25
N TYR A 698 -9.37 11.33 1.42
CA TYR A 698 -9.99 12.07 0.33
C TYR A 698 -8.97 12.50 -0.71
N GLN A 699 -7.77 12.94 -0.28
CA GLN A 699 -6.71 13.32 -1.19
C GLN A 699 -6.24 12.13 -2.03
N ALA A 700 -6.08 10.95 -1.43
CA ALA A 700 -5.69 9.74 -2.15
C ALA A 700 -6.76 9.34 -3.18
N ILE A 701 -8.03 9.27 -2.78
CA ILE A 701 -9.13 8.91 -3.69
C ILE A 701 -9.23 9.89 -4.86
N PHE A 702 -9.22 11.18 -4.57
CA PHE A 702 -9.26 12.24 -5.58
C PHE A 702 -8.13 12.05 -6.61
N MET A 703 -6.89 11.87 -6.14
CA MET A 703 -5.74 11.75 -7.02
C MET A 703 -5.73 10.43 -7.82
N ALA A 704 -6.06 9.30 -7.18
CA ALA A 704 -6.15 7.99 -7.84
C ALA A 704 -7.15 8.02 -9.00
N ASN A 705 -8.36 8.51 -8.74
CA ASN A 705 -9.46 8.41 -9.70
C ASN A 705 -9.37 9.49 -10.78
N ALA A 706 -8.87 10.70 -10.47
CA ALA A 706 -8.56 11.69 -11.51
C ALA A 706 -7.50 11.15 -12.48
N GLY A 707 -6.40 10.60 -11.96
CA GLY A 707 -5.36 9.98 -12.76
C GLY A 707 -5.86 8.80 -13.60
N GLY A 708 -6.63 7.89 -12.99
CA GLY A 708 -7.22 6.76 -13.73
C GLY A 708 -8.21 7.17 -14.81
N ALA A 709 -8.94 8.28 -14.62
CA ALA A 709 -9.85 8.80 -15.64
C ALA A 709 -9.09 9.39 -16.85
N TRP A 710 -8.00 10.12 -16.62
CA TRP A 710 -7.16 10.64 -17.71
C TRP A 710 -6.49 9.54 -18.52
N ASP A 711 -5.95 8.53 -17.84
CA ASP A 711 -5.30 7.37 -18.46
C ASP A 711 -6.28 6.59 -19.36
N ASN A 712 -7.43 6.22 -18.82
CA ASN A 712 -8.41 5.48 -19.60
C ASN A 712 -9.07 6.34 -20.68
N ALA A 713 -9.11 7.67 -20.54
CA ALA A 713 -9.50 8.54 -21.65
C ALA A 713 -8.50 8.48 -22.81
N LYS A 714 -7.19 8.47 -22.52
CA LYS A 714 -6.13 8.21 -23.50
C LYS A 714 -6.34 6.84 -24.16
N LYS A 715 -6.56 5.78 -23.38
CA LYS A 715 -6.77 4.41 -23.90
C LYS A 715 -8.01 4.30 -24.79
N VAL A 716 -9.12 4.99 -24.47
CA VAL A 716 -10.31 5.05 -25.35
C VAL A 716 -9.96 5.67 -26.72
N ILE A 717 -9.18 6.74 -26.74
CA ILE A 717 -8.75 7.40 -27.98
C ILE A 717 -7.80 6.50 -28.78
N GLU A 718 -6.90 5.80 -28.09
CA GLU A 718 -5.90 4.91 -28.70
C GLU A 718 -6.49 3.63 -29.28
N VAL A 719 -7.42 3.00 -28.56
CA VAL A 719 -7.93 1.64 -28.84
C VAL A 719 -9.29 1.67 -29.52
N ASP A 720 -10.29 2.33 -28.89
CA ASP A 720 -11.67 2.29 -29.37
C ASP A 720 -11.88 3.23 -30.57
N MET A 721 -11.22 4.40 -30.55
CA MET A 721 -11.32 5.39 -31.62
C MET A 721 -10.21 5.24 -32.67
N GLN A 722 -9.09 4.60 -32.33
CA GLN A 722 -7.92 4.43 -33.20
C GLN A 722 -7.34 5.76 -33.74
N GLU A 723 -7.39 6.82 -32.93
CA GLU A 723 -6.99 8.18 -33.33
C GLU A 723 -5.57 8.56 -32.83
N LYS A 724 -4.63 7.60 -32.80
CA LYS A 724 -3.24 7.84 -32.39
C LYS A 724 -2.56 8.91 -33.28
N GLY A 725 -1.85 9.83 -32.63
CA GLY A 725 -1.10 10.91 -33.31
C GLY A 725 -1.93 12.10 -33.76
N THR A 726 -3.23 12.15 -33.44
CA THR A 726 -4.08 13.34 -33.65
C THR A 726 -3.90 14.39 -32.55
N ALA A 727 -4.43 15.60 -32.77
CA ALA A 727 -4.46 16.64 -31.73
C ALA A 727 -5.31 16.24 -30.51
N LEU A 728 -6.35 15.42 -30.72
CA LEU A 728 -7.14 14.84 -29.63
C LEU A 728 -6.27 13.93 -28.76
N HIS A 729 -5.51 13.04 -29.41
CA HIS A 729 -4.57 12.16 -28.74
C HIS A 729 -3.46 12.92 -28.01
N GLU A 730 -2.88 13.97 -28.61
CA GLU A 730 -1.90 14.82 -27.94
C GLU A 730 -2.48 15.47 -26.67
N ALA A 731 -3.75 15.91 -26.70
CA ALA A 731 -4.43 16.46 -25.53
C ALA A 731 -4.66 15.43 -24.42
N SER A 732 -5.03 14.20 -24.76
CA SER A 732 -5.22 13.13 -23.76
C SER A 732 -3.91 12.66 -23.14
N VAL A 733 -2.81 12.63 -23.91
CA VAL A 733 -1.46 12.33 -23.38
C VAL A 733 -1.02 13.38 -22.36
N VAL A 734 -1.33 14.66 -22.58
CA VAL A 734 -1.07 15.70 -21.57
C VAL A 734 -1.88 15.45 -20.29
N GLY A 735 -3.15 15.05 -20.42
CA GLY A 735 -3.97 14.65 -19.27
C GLY A 735 -3.38 13.50 -18.47
N ASP A 736 -2.99 12.43 -19.16
CA ASP A 736 -2.41 11.23 -18.55
C ASP A 736 -1.09 11.53 -17.83
N THR A 737 -0.17 12.26 -18.49
CA THR A 737 1.11 12.67 -17.88
C THR A 737 0.96 13.64 -16.68
N VAL A 738 -0.17 14.36 -16.58
CA VAL A 738 -0.56 15.09 -15.35
C VAL A 738 -1.10 14.11 -14.28
N GLY A 739 -1.85 13.10 -14.70
CA GLY A 739 -2.42 12.05 -13.87
C GLY A 739 -1.43 11.05 -13.29
N ASP A 740 -0.29 10.83 -13.92
CA ASP A 740 0.75 9.90 -13.51
C ASP A 740 1.28 10.13 -12.09
N PRO A 741 1.82 11.31 -11.74
CA PRO A 741 2.26 11.58 -10.37
C PRO A 741 1.10 11.65 -9.37
N PHE A 742 -0.14 11.81 -9.87
CA PHE A 742 -1.34 11.74 -9.04
C PHE A 742 -1.61 10.29 -8.62
N LYS A 743 -1.82 9.39 -9.59
CA LYS A 743 -2.31 8.03 -9.37
C LYS A 743 -1.22 7.07 -8.89
N ASP A 744 0.04 7.23 -9.29
CA ASP A 744 1.10 6.21 -9.06
C ASP A 744 2.24 6.70 -8.17
N THR A 745 2.23 7.95 -7.73
CA THR A 745 3.15 8.45 -6.69
C THR A 745 2.40 8.94 -5.47
N SER A 746 1.66 10.03 -5.61
CA SER A 746 1.15 10.79 -4.46
C SER A 746 0.00 10.07 -3.77
N SER A 747 -1.01 9.63 -4.54
CA SER A 747 -2.16 8.89 -4.01
C SER A 747 -1.73 7.63 -3.26
N VAL A 748 -0.94 6.80 -3.91
CA VAL A 748 -0.60 5.47 -3.39
C VAL A 748 0.35 5.53 -2.21
N ALA A 749 1.17 6.58 -2.14
CA ALA A 749 2.10 6.76 -1.04
C ALA A 749 1.45 7.30 0.24
N LEU A 750 0.28 7.95 0.14
CA LEU A 750 -0.47 8.39 1.32
C LEU A 750 -0.83 7.22 2.23
N ASN A 751 -1.06 6.04 1.65
CA ASN A 751 -1.39 4.83 2.39
C ASN A 751 -0.31 4.45 3.43
N PRO A 752 0.91 4.07 3.03
CA PRO A 752 1.96 3.75 4.00
C PRO A 752 2.40 4.96 4.82
N VAL A 753 2.26 6.21 4.32
CA VAL A 753 2.57 7.42 5.09
C VAL A 753 1.64 7.61 6.30
N ILE A 754 0.34 7.41 6.13
CA ILE A 754 -0.64 7.50 7.22
C ILE A 754 -0.33 6.43 8.28
N LYS A 755 -0.13 5.17 7.86
CA LYS A 755 0.16 4.06 8.76
C LYS A 755 1.50 4.23 9.47
N PHE A 756 2.56 4.57 8.73
CA PHE A 756 3.87 4.86 9.31
C PHE A 756 3.79 6.00 10.32
N THR A 757 3.18 7.13 9.97
CA THR A 757 3.06 8.29 10.88
C THR A 757 2.25 7.94 12.13
N THR A 758 1.26 7.07 12.01
CA THR A 758 0.44 6.62 13.14
C THR A 758 1.19 5.65 14.05
N LEU A 759 1.80 4.61 13.50
CA LEU A 759 2.56 3.60 14.26
C LEU A 759 3.82 4.17 14.90
N PHE A 760 4.62 4.89 14.11
CA PHE A 760 5.76 5.58 14.65
C PHE A 760 5.33 6.72 15.58
N GLY A 761 4.20 7.37 15.27
CA GLY A 761 3.60 8.39 16.11
C GLY A 761 3.27 7.90 17.51
N LEU A 762 2.79 6.67 17.62
CA LEU A 762 2.55 6.00 18.89
C LEU A 762 3.82 5.98 19.74
N LEU A 763 4.90 5.44 19.19
CA LEU A 763 6.22 5.43 19.80
C LEU A 763 6.69 6.85 20.17
N ALA A 764 6.50 7.82 19.27
CA ALA A 764 6.86 9.21 19.50
C ALA A 764 6.10 9.82 20.69
N MET A 765 4.80 9.52 20.82
CA MET A 765 3.98 10.01 21.91
C MET A 765 4.36 9.36 23.23
N GLU A 766 4.64 8.07 23.24
CA GLU A 766 5.11 7.37 24.44
C GLU A 766 6.46 7.92 24.95
N ILE A 767 7.38 8.22 24.03
CA ILE A 767 8.61 8.95 24.35
C ILE A 767 8.27 10.32 24.96
N ALA A 768 7.33 11.06 24.36
CA ALA A 768 6.93 12.40 24.80
C ALA A 768 6.39 12.44 26.24
N ILE A 769 5.61 11.43 26.62
CA ILE A 769 4.95 11.36 27.94
C ILE A 769 5.81 10.67 29.00
N SER A 770 6.93 10.05 28.61
CA SER A 770 7.86 9.40 29.55
C SER A 770 8.31 10.36 30.66
N PRO A 771 8.29 9.96 31.95
CA PRO A 771 8.63 10.83 33.07
C PRO A 771 10.02 11.48 32.97
N MET A 772 10.99 10.79 32.36
CA MET A 772 12.36 11.30 32.19
C MET A 772 12.46 12.39 31.11
N PHE A 773 11.57 12.36 30.12
CA PHE A 773 11.67 13.20 28.94
C PHE A 773 10.64 14.34 28.91
N LYS A 774 9.45 14.13 29.49
CA LYS A 774 8.30 15.05 29.39
C LYS A 774 8.62 16.52 29.69
N GLY A 775 9.44 16.79 30.72
CA GLY A 775 9.82 18.15 31.11
C GLY A 775 10.69 18.88 30.08
N THR A 776 11.38 18.13 29.21
CA THR A 776 12.24 18.68 28.15
C THR A 776 11.70 18.46 26.73
N ALA A 777 10.65 17.65 26.57
CA ALA A 777 10.11 17.23 25.28
C ALA A 777 9.85 18.42 24.33
N HIS A 778 9.22 19.49 24.83
CA HIS A 778 8.90 20.68 24.06
C HIS A 778 10.10 21.33 23.35
N TYR A 779 11.30 21.34 23.97
CA TYR A 779 12.51 21.90 23.36
C TYR A 779 12.97 21.06 22.17
N PHE A 780 12.93 19.74 22.31
CA PHE A 780 13.19 18.82 21.21
C PHE A 780 12.09 18.92 20.14
N GLY A 781 10.84 19.11 20.54
CA GLY A 781 9.70 19.32 19.64
C GLY A 781 9.92 20.53 18.73
N LEU A 782 10.36 21.68 19.28
CA LEU A 782 10.71 22.86 18.50
C LEU A 782 11.91 22.61 17.56
N ALA A 783 12.91 21.86 18.00
CA ALA A 783 14.06 21.51 17.17
C ALA A 783 13.65 20.63 15.98
N PHE A 784 12.85 19.59 16.22
CA PHE A 784 12.30 18.74 15.17
C PHE A 784 11.36 19.51 14.24
N LEU A 785 10.57 20.46 14.75
CA LEU A 785 9.74 21.32 13.91
C LEU A 785 10.59 22.17 12.97
N ALA A 786 11.69 22.74 13.45
CA ALA A 786 12.62 23.50 12.61
C ALA A 786 13.26 22.62 11.52
N VAL A 787 13.62 21.37 11.85
CA VAL A 787 14.11 20.40 10.86
C VAL A 787 13.02 20.08 9.84
N ALA A 788 11.80 19.80 10.28
CA ALA A 788 10.68 19.49 9.40
C ALA A 788 10.42 20.63 8.41
N LEU A 789 10.33 21.87 8.90
CA LEU A 789 10.13 23.06 8.08
C LEU A 789 11.29 23.33 7.11
N TYR A 790 12.54 23.05 7.52
CA TYR A 790 13.68 23.11 6.61
C TYR A 790 13.56 22.09 5.48
N PHE A 791 13.09 20.89 5.77
CA PHE A 791 12.87 19.86 4.75
C PHE A 791 11.64 20.11 3.87
N VAL A 792 10.59 20.75 4.39
CA VAL A 792 9.51 21.33 3.59
C VAL A 792 10.07 22.33 2.59
N TYR A 793 10.85 23.31 3.05
CA TYR A 793 11.54 24.25 2.18
C TYR A 793 12.44 23.53 1.15
N ARG A 794 13.26 22.57 1.60
CA ARG A 794 14.18 21.82 0.73
C ARG A 794 13.44 21.03 -0.34
N SER A 795 12.29 20.45 -0.01
CA SER A 795 11.49 19.62 -0.92
C SER A 795 11.02 20.36 -2.18
N PHE A 796 10.90 21.69 -2.12
CA PHE A 796 10.64 22.54 -3.28
C PHE A 796 11.92 23.23 -3.79
N TYR A 797 12.56 24.05 -2.96
CA TYR A 797 13.61 24.97 -3.42
C TYR A 797 14.92 24.30 -3.84
N LYS A 798 15.23 23.11 -3.30
CA LYS A 798 16.42 22.30 -3.70
C LYS A 798 16.08 21.16 -4.68
N MET A 799 14.82 21.12 -5.11
CA MET A 799 14.27 20.20 -6.10
C MET A 799 13.57 21.02 -7.19
N ARG A 800 14.10 22.19 -7.57
CA ARG A 800 13.63 22.89 -8.77
C ARG A 800 14.36 22.34 -9.99
N ILE A 801 13.75 22.45 -11.16
CA ILE A 801 14.36 22.01 -12.43
C ILE A 801 15.74 22.66 -12.63
N ASN A 802 15.90 23.95 -12.29
CA ASN A 802 17.15 24.70 -12.45
C ASN A 802 18.03 24.74 -11.19
N SER A 803 17.77 23.88 -10.19
CA SER A 803 18.55 23.85 -8.92
C SER A 803 19.69 22.84 -8.90
#